data_AF-A0A969QNI9-F1
#
_entry.id   AF-A0A969QNI9-F1
#
_cell.length_a   1.000
_cell.length_b   1.000
_cell.length_c   1.000
_cell.angle_alpha   90.00
_cell.angle_beta   90.00
_cell.angle_gamma   90.00
#
_symmetry.space_group_name_H-M   'P 1'
#
loop_
_entity.id
_entity.type
_entity.pdbx_description
1 polymer ?
#
loop_
_entity_poly.entity_id
_entity_poly.type
_entity_poly.pdbx_seq_one_letter_code
_entity_poly.pdbx_strand_id
1 'polypeptide(L)'
;AVHLACQSLLNRECDMALAGGVAIDASGQTGYLYQEDGVMSPDGYCRTFDAEAKGTVFGDGVGIVVLKRLSVAIADQDYIYAIIKGSAINNDGSQKVGLTAPSVTGQAAVIAAALAKAKVEPDTIQYVEAHGTGTALGDPIEIAALTKVFRSHTARKQFCAIGSVKTNIGHLDAAAGITGFIKTALALKHQQIPPSLNFQTSNPQIDFANSPFFVNTHISNWQSQVAPRRAAVSSFGMGGTNAHAILEEFPASPSKLSSSWELLLLSAKTPTALSTSINNLHQHLQEHSDLAIADVAYTLQIGRQPFDYRAMIVVQDSLTAVQSLSKLKVDDLQPIAATPPAIAFLFPGQGSQYSQMGRELYETEPTFQAEIDRCCEFLQPILQLDLRDRLYHSAADALTQTAIAQPALFTLEYALAKLWISWGIYPEAMIGHSIGEYVAACLAGVLTLEDALRLVAIRGKLMQSCAAGAMLSIALPADQVKTLLENNLTLAAVNAPKLCVVSGSHAAIETLEQQLTLKGILSRRLQTSHAFHSPQMEPIVADFISQVQQVKLSPPKLPFISNVTGTWITPTQATDPIYWGQQLRQTVQFASGLDTLLQKPNLILLEVGAGRTLSTFAKQTIASIPIFHSLRHPQEQTPDRAIMLNTLGNLWLAGVEVDWKGFHATEKRQRVPLPTYPFEHQRYWVDLHPSNVPLPQPTPELHKHSDIAQWFYVPSWKRLPLSSIADERSPQCWLIFTELQGIGQALAQRLQQLNQTVMTVSQGDRFSQIISTIR
;
A
#
# COMPACT_ATOMS: atom_id res chain seq x y z
N ALA A 1 -14.23 -17.05 -16.28
CA ALA A 1 -13.87 -16.35 -15.03
C ALA A 1 -14.57 -14.99 -14.86
N VAL A 2 -14.25 -13.98 -15.69
CA VAL A 2 -14.78 -12.60 -15.55
C VAL A 2 -16.31 -12.53 -15.42
N HIS A 3 -17.06 -13.25 -16.26
CA HIS A 3 -18.52 -13.28 -16.17
C HIS A 3 -19.03 -13.70 -14.79
N LEU A 4 -18.50 -14.80 -14.22
CA LEU A 4 -18.90 -15.29 -12.92
C LEU A 4 -18.50 -14.32 -11.80
N ALA A 5 -17.33 -13.70 -11.89
CA ALA A 5 -16.91 -12.66 -10.94
C ALA A 5 -17.85 -11.45 -10.96
N CYS A 6 -18.29 -11.00 -12.14
CA CYS A 6 -19.31 -9.96 -12.24
C CYS A 6 -20.63 -10.37 -11.60
N GLN A 7 -21.10 -11.61 -11.82
CA GLN A 7 -22.33 -12.12 -11.19
C GLN A 7 -22.22 -12.13 -9.66
N SER A 8 -21.10 -12.63 -9.13
CA SER A 8 -20.85 -12.69 -7.68
C SER A 8 -20.82 -11.29 -7.04
N LEU A 9 -20.18 -10.32 -7.70
CA LEU A 9 -20.18 -8.91 -7.27
C LEU A 9 -21.58 -8.29 -7.30
N LEU A 10 -22.37 -8.55 -8.34
CA LEU A 10 -23.73 -8.01 -8.47
C LEU A 10 -24.70 -8.64 -7.48
N ASN A 11 -24.54 -9.93 -7.19
CA ASN A 11 -25.30 -10.67 -6.17
C ASN A 11 -24.83 -10.38 -4.74
N ARG A 12 -23.74 -9.62 -4.56
CA ARG A 12 -23.11 -9.31 -3.26
C ARG A 12 -22.62 -10.55 -2.50
N GLU A 13 -22.25 -11.59 -3.24
CA GLU A 13 -21.52 -12.75 -2.70
C GLU A 13 -20.06 -12.39 -2.38
N CYS A 14 -19.53 -11.34 -3.03
CA CYS A 14 -18.24 -10.74 -2.73
C CYS A 14 -18.24 -9.22 -2.96
N ASP A 15 -17.26 -8.53 -2.36
CA ASP A 15 -17.04 -7.08 -2.54
C ASP A 15 -15.91 -6.76 -3.54
N MET A 16 -15.01 -7.73 -3.74
CA MET A 16 -13.90 -7.69 -4.68
C MET A 16 -13.67 -9.10 -5.22
N ALA A 17 -13.28 -9.21 -6.49
CA ALA A 17 -12.96 -10.49 -7.12
C ALA A 17 -11.67 -10.41 -7.94
N LEU A 18 -10.84 -11.44 -7.84
CA LEU A 18 -9.76 -11.70 -8.79
C LEU A 18 -10.29 -12.60 -9.90
N ALA A 19 -10.12 -12.20 -11.16
CA ALA A 19 -10.59 -12.96 -12.31
C ALA A 19 -9.53 -13.04 -13.40
N GLY A 20 -9.36 -14.20 -14.00
CA GLY A 20 -8.42 -14.37 -15.09
C GLY A 20 -8.20 -15.82 -15.48
N GLY A 21 -7.03 -16.12 -16.05
CA GLY A 21 -6.67 -17.44 -16.56
C GLY A 21 -5.16 -17.62 -16.71
N VAL A 22 -4.73 -18.88 -16.72
CA VAL A 22 -3.34 -19.30 -16.90
C VAL A 22 -3.30 -20.42 -17.93
N ALA A 23 -2.33 -20.33 -18.84
CA ALA A 23 -1.90 -21.42 -19.70
C ALA A 23 -0.37 -21.47 -19.64
N ILE A 24 0.19 -22.60 -19.21
CA ILE A 24 1.63 -22.84 -19.18
C ILE A 24 1.83 -24.28 -19.63
N ASP A 25 2.50 -24.47 -20.76
CA ASP A 25 2.93 -25.78 -21.22
C ASP A 25 4.29 -26.15 -20.61
N ALA A 26 4.28 -27.08 -19.66
CA ALA A 26 5.49 -27.64 -19.05
C ALA A 26 5.94 -28.97 -19.69
N SER A 27 5.26 -29.42 -20.76
CA SER A 27 5.58 -30.68 -21.44
C SER A 27 6.76 -30.47 -22.40
N GLY A 28 7.98 -30.57 -21.86
CA GLY A 28 9.22 -30.26 -22.58
C GLY A 28 9.62 -31.18 -23.74
N GLN A 29 8.69 -31.70 -24.54
CA GLN A 29 9.01 -32.72 -25.57
C GLN A 29 8.44 -32.54 -26.97
N THR A 30 7.58 -31.55 -27.25
CA THR A 30 7.14 -31.31 -28.64
C THR A 30 7.23 -29.83 -28.98
N GLY A 31 8.10 -29.50 -29.96
CA GLY A 31 8.09 -28.17 -30.58
C GLY A 31 6.83 -27.94 -31.41
N TYR A 32 6.81 -26.85 -32.17
CA TYR A 32 5.70 -26.52 -33.07
C TYR A 32 5.48 -27.62 -34.13
N LEU A 33 4.41 -28.39 -34.01
CA LEU A 33 4.04 -29.46 -34.95
C LEU A 33 2.78 -29.06 -35.73
N TYR A 34 2.95 -28.79 -37.01
CA TYR A 34 1.83 -28.63 -37.94
C TYR A 34 1.30 -30.00 -38.39
N GLN A 35 -0.02 -30.11 -38.47
CA GLN A 35 -0.71 -31.24 -39.09
C GLN A 35 -1.73 -30.67 -40.08
N GLU A 36 -1.83 -31.28 -41.25
CA GLU A 36 -2.87 -30.95 -42.23
C GLU A 36 -4.26 -31.14 -41.59
N ASP A 37 -5.16 -30.17 -41.83
CA ASP A 37 -6.48 -30.05 -41.17
C ASP A 37 -6.46 -29.82 -39.63
N GLY A 38 -5.29 -29.58 -39.05
CA GLY A 38 -5.13 -29.17 -37.66
C GLY A 38 -5.45 -27.69 -37.40
N VAL A 39 -5.48 -27.30 -36.12
CA VAL A 39 -5.69 -25.89 -35.71
C VAL A 39 -4.41 -25.06 -35.76
N MET A 40 -3.26 -25.71 -35.84
CA MET A 40 -1.95 -25.06 -35.87
C MET A 40 -1.72 -24.43 -37.24
N SER A 41 -1.18 -23.21 -37.26
CA SER A 41 -0.71 -22.61 -38.49
C SER A 41 0.44 -23.45 -39.11
N PRO A 42 0.65 -23.39 -40.43
CA PRO A 42 1.83 -24.00 -41.06
C PRO A 42 3.08 -23.13 -40.95
N ASP A 43 2.94 -21.81 -40.73
CA ASP A 43 4.03 -20.83 -40.83
C ASP A 43 4.39 -20.16 -39.50
N GLY A 44 3.73 -20.55 -38.40
CA GLY A 44 4.03 -19.99 -37.09
C GLY A 44 3.44 -18.59 -36.85
N TYR A 45 2.48 -18.14 -37.68
CA TYR A 45 1.79 -16.86 -37.49
C TYR A 45 0.28 -17.02 -37.32
N CYS A 46 -0.29 -16.24 -36.39
CA CYS A 46 -1.73 -15.97 -36.36
C CYS A 46 -2.03 -14.82 -37.32
N ARG A 47 -2.63 -15.11 -38.47
CA ARG A 47 -2.98 -14.14 -39.53
C ARG A 47 -4.47 -13.79 -39.50
N THR A 48 -4.95 -13.29 -38.37
CA THR A 48 -6.38 -13.04 -38.15
C THR A 48 -6.98 -12.15 -39.24
N PHE A 49 -8.05 -12.64 -39.88
CA PHE A 49 -8.84 -12.02 -40.95
C PHE A 49 -8.14 -11.87 -42.31
N ASP A 50 -6.89 -12.31 -42.44
CA ASP A 50 -6.13 -12.23 -43.69
C ASP A 50 -6.51 -13.35 -44.66
N ALA A 51 -6.28 -13.14 -45.96
CA ALA A 51 -6.49 -14.14 -47.01
C ALA A 51 -5.62 -15.40 -46.80
N GLU A 52 -4.45 -15.26 -46.19
CA GLU A 52 -3.54 -16.38 -45.89
C GLU A 52 -3.73 -16.96 -44.48
N ALA A 53 -4.87 -16.71 -43.82
CA ALA A 53 -5.23 -17.28 -42.53
C ALA A 53 -5.37 -18.82 -42.58
N LYS A 54 -4.38 -19.53 -42.02
CA LYS A 54 -4.28 -21.01 -42.08
C LYS A 54 -4.16 -21.70 -40.71
N GLY A 55 -4.44 -21.00 -39.61
CA GLY A 55 -4.39 -21.58 -38.27
C GLY A 55 -3.88 -20.61 -37.21
N THR A 56 -3.67 -21.16 -36.01
CA THR A 56 -3.25 -20.42 -34.82
C THR A 56 -1.86 -20.86 -34.33
N VAL A 57 -1.34 -20.14 -33.33
CA VAL A 57 -0.06 -20.44 -32.67
C VAL A 57 -0.34 -20.41 -31.18
N PHE A 58 -0.18 -21.52 -30.47
CA PHE A 58 -0.33 -21.52 -29.02
C PHE A 58 0.85 -20.86 -28.32
N GLY A 59 0.60 -20.32 -27.14
CA GLY A 59 1.63 -19.76 -26.29
C GLY A 59 1.24 -19.82 -24.82
N ASP A 60 2.18 -19.43 -23.97
CA ASP A 60 1.99 -19.41 -22.53
C ASP A 60 1.69 -18.00 -22.02
N GLY A 61 0.84 -17.92 -20.99
CA GLY A 61 0.65 -16.67 -20.28
C GLY A 61 -0.32 -16.76 -19.11
N VAL A 62 -0.21 -15.76 -18.25
CA VAL A 62 -1.05 -15.55 -17.09
C VAL A 62 -1.63 -14.14 -17.17
N GLY A 63 -2.95 -14.01 -17.01
CA GLY A 63 -3.60 -12.72 -16.89
C GLY A 63 -4.58 -12.72 -15.74
N ILE A 64 -4.55 -11.69 -14.89
CA ILE A 64 -5.46 -11.51 -13.76
C ILE A 64 -5.90 -10.05 -13.72
N VAL A 65 -7.17 -9.80 -13.43
CA VAL A 65 -7.72 -8.48 -13.14
C VAL A 65 -8.43 -8.47 -11.79
N VAL A 66 -8.42 -7.30 -11.14
CA VAL A 66 -9.18 -7.04 -9.91
C VAL A 66 -10.48 -6.34 -10.29
N LEU A 67 -11.61 -6.87 -9.83
CA LEU A 67 -12.94 -6.35 -10.13
C LEU A 67 -13.66 -5.94 -8.84
N LYS A 68 -14.34 -4.79 -8.91
CA LYS A 68 -15.23 -4.27 -7.87
C LYS A 68 -16.46 -3.64 -8.51
N ARG A 69 -17.54 -3.51 -7.75
CA ARG A 69 -18.67 -2.66 -8.16
C ARG A 69 -18.18 -1.22 -8.29
N LEU A 70 -18.56 -0.53 -9.37
CA LEU A 70 -18.08 0.82 -9.70
C LEU A 70 -18.28 1.82 -8.54
N SER A 71 -19.44 1.79 -7.87
CA SER A 71 -19.72 2.67 -6.74
C SER A 71 -18.76 2.47 -5.57
N VAL A 72 -18.34 1.22 -5.31
CA VAL A 72 -17.37 0.88 -4.26
C VAL A 72 -15.97 1.30 -4.69
N ALA A 73 -15.61 1.08 -5.95
CA ALA A 73 -14.31 1.51 -6.48
C ALA A 73 -14.12 3.03 -6.39
N ILE A 74 -15.17 3.81 -6.68
CA ILE A 74 -15.17 5.26 -6.54
C ILE A 74 -15.05 5.70 -5.07
N ALA A 75 -15.83 5.06 -4.18
CA ALA A 75 -15.81 5.37 -2.75
C ALA A 75 -14.42 5.12 -2.13
N ASP A 76 -13.77 4.02 -2.54
CA ASP A 76 -12.44 3.63 -2.06
C ASP A 76 -11.31 4.36 -2.81
N GLN A 77 -11.63 5.22 -3.79
CA GLN A 77 -10.65 5.95 -4.60
C GLN A 77 -9.65 5.01 -5.30
N ASP A 78 -10.16 3.91 -5.87
CA ASP A 78 -9.39 2.97 -6.68
C ASP A 78 -8.97 3.58 -8.03
N TYR A 79 -7.85 3.12 -8.58
CA TYR A 79 -7.47 3.43 -9.95
C TYR A 79 -8.27 2.56 -10.93
N ILE A 80 -9.15 3.18 -11.71
CA ILE A 80 -10.07 2.48 -12.62
C ILE A 80 -9.52 2.53 -14.05
N TYR A 81 -9.30 1.34 -14.63
CA TYR A 81 -8.89 1.19 -16.03
C TYR A 81 -10.07 1.27 -17.01
N ALA A 82 -11.14 0.53 -16.73
CA ALA A 82 -12.35 0.48 -17.56
C ALA A 82 -13.55 -0.02 -16.73
N ILE A 83 -14.76 0.17 -17.24
CA ILE A 83 -16.00 -0.33 -16.67
C ILE A 83 -16.49 -1.53 -17.48
N ILE A 84 -16.87 -2.62 -16.81
CA ILE A 84 -17.60 -3.73 -17.44
C ILE A 84 -19.09 -3.39 -17.41
N LYS A 85 -19.69 -3.11 -18.57
CA LYS A 85 -21.12 -2.77 -18.68
C LYS A 85 -22.01 -3.99 -18.65
N GLY A 86 -21.56 -5.07 -19.28
CA GLY A 86 -22.30 -6.32 -19.35
C GLY A 86 -21.44 -7.45 -19.90
N SER A 87 -21.77 -8.68 -19.55
CA SER A 87 -21.17 -9.87 -20.12
C SER A 87 -22.18 -11.01 -20.21
N ALA A 88 -21.96 -11.90 -21.18
CA ALA A 88 -22.76 -13.10 -21.37
C ALA A 88 -21.89 -14.30 -21.74
N ILE A 89 -22.40 -15.48 -21.43
CA ILE A 89 -21.88 -16.77 -21.87
C ILE A 89 -23.03 -17.63 -22.42
N ASN A 90 -22.75 -18.48 -23.39
CA ASN A 90 -23.69 -19.52 -23.88
C ASN A 90 -22.91 -20.74 -24.41
N ASN A 91 -23.61 -21.66 -25.09
CA ASN A 91 -22.99 -22.77 -25.80
C ASN A 91 -23.64 -22.99 -27.18
N ASP A 92 -22.83 -23.34 -28.18
CA ASP A 92 -23.25 -23.63 -29.56
C ASP A 92 -24.15 -24.87 -29.68
N GLY A 93 -24.12 -25.77 -28.69
CA GLY A 93 -24.97 -26.96 -28.64
C GLY A 93 -24.80 -27.85 -29.88
N SER A 94 -25.91 -28.39 -30.39
CA SER A 94 -25.94 -29.21 -31.60
C SER A 94 -25.94 -28.40 -32.90
N GLN A 95 -25.91 -27.07 -32.84
CA GLN A 95 -26.05 -26.19 -34.02
C GLN A 95 -24.71 -25.94 -34.75
N LYS A 96 -23.85 -26.94 -34.79
CA LYS A 96 -22.51 -26.92 -35.41
C LYS A 96 -22.24 -28.21 -36.16
N VAL A 97 -21.44 -28.12 -37.23
CA VAL A 97 -21.17 -29.23 -38.17
C VAL A 97 -20.30 -30.33 -37.54
N GLY A 98 -19.55 -30.00 -36.48
CA GLY A 98 -18.74 -30.93 -35.71
C GLY A 98 -18.46 -30.40 -34.31
N LEU A 99 -17.93 -31.23 -33.42
CA LEU A 99 -17.71 -30.87 -32.01
C LEU A 99 -16.88 -29.59 -31.84
N THR A 100 -15.86 -29.41 -32.67
CA THR A 100 -14.89 -28.29 -32.65
C THR A 100 -15.27 -27.12 -33.55
N ALA A 101 -16.33 -27.24 -34.36
CA ALA A 101 -16.73 -26.20 -35.31
C ALA A 101 -17.51 -25.08 -34.60
N PRO A 102 -17.23 -23.79 -34.90
CA PRO A 102 -17.98 -22.68 -34.31
C PRO A 102 -19.36 -22.50 -34.97
N SER A 103 -20.28 -21.80 -34.29
CA SER A 103 -21.63 -21.48 -34.80
C SER A 103 -21.90 -19.98 -34.91
N VAL A 104 -22.30 -19.50 -36.10
CA VAL A 104 -22.73 -18.11 -36.32
C VAL A 104 -23.91 -17.74 -35.40
N THR A 105 -24.88 -18.66 -35.25
CA THR A 105 -26.07 -18.42 -34.43
C THR A 105 -25.71 -18.34 -32.94
N GLY A 106 -24.88 -19.26 -32.45
CA GLY A 106 -24.43 -19.27 -31.06
C GLY A 106 -23.62 -18.02 -30.70
N GLN A 107 -22.67 -17.63 -31.55
CA GLN A 107 -21.91 -16.40 -31.36
C GLN A 107 -22.79 -15.15 -31.42
N ALA A 108 -23.68 -15.04 -32.40
CA ALA A 108 -24.61 -13.90 -32.49
C ALA A 108 -25.52 -13.80 -31.24
N ALA A 109 -25.97 -14.93 -30.69
CA ALA A 109 -26.80 -14.96 -29.50
C ALA A 109 -26.05 -14.46 -28.25
N VAL A 110 -24.78 -14.85 -28.04
CA VAL A 110 -24.01 -14.36 -26.88
C VAL A 110 -23.67 -12.88 -27.01
N ILE A 111 -23.36 -12.40 -28.22
CA ILE A 111 -23.09 -10.99 -28.51
C ILE A 111 -24.33 -10.14 -28.20
N ALA A 112 -25.49 -10.54 -28.72
CA ALA A 112 -26.77 -9.85 -28.45
C ALA A 112 -27.12 -9.86 -26.95
N ALA A 113 -26.91 -10.98 -26.26
CA ALA A 113 -27.17 -11.09 -24.82
C ALA A 113 -26.27 -10.16 -23.98
N ALA A 114 -24.98 -10.04 -24.33
CA ALA A 114 -24.06 -9.15 -23.64
C ALA A 114 -24.41 -7.67 -23.85
N LEU A 115 -24.76 -7.27 -25.08
CA LEU A 115 -25.23 -5.91 -25.40
C LEU A 115 -26.53 -5.57 -24.67
N ALA A 116 -27.50 -6.49 -24.66
CA ALA A 116 -28.76 -6.31 -23.94
C ALA A 116 -28.55 -6.16 -22.43
N LYS A 117 -27.68 -6.99 -21.82
CA LYS A 117 -27.30 -6.85 -20.40
C LYS A 117 -26.58 -5.54 -20.11
N ALA A 118 -25.73 -5.10 -21.03
CA ALA A 118 -25.03 -3.81 -20.94
C ALA A 118 -25.95 -2.60 -21.14
N LYS A 119 -27.13 -2.80 -21.75
CA LYS A 119 -28.02 -1.74 -22.25
C LYS A 119 -27.28 -0.78 -23.18
N VAL A 120 -26.51 -1.37 -24.11
CA VAL A 120 -25.65 -0.65 -25.05
C VAL A 120 -26.09 -1.00 -26.47
N GLU A 121 -26.32 0.04 -27.28
CA GLU A 121 -26.61 -0.10 -28.70
C GLU A 121 -25.33 -0.48 -29.48
N PRO A 122 -25.42 -1.41 -30.45
CA PRO A 122 -24.26 -1.84 -31.23
C PRO A 122 -23.54 -0.71 -31.97
N ASP A 123 -24.27 0.33 -32.39
CA ASP A 123 -23.72 1.46 -33.14
C ASP A 123 -22.76 2.36 -32.33
N THR A 124 -22.77 2.20 -31.00
CA THR A 124 -21.87 2.89 -30.08
C THR A 124 -20.59 2.11 -29.79
N ILE A 125 -20.50 0.84 -30.20
CA ILE A 125 -19.27 0.05 -30.11
C ILE A 125 -18.32 0.48 -31.22
N GLN A 126 -17.12 0.92 -30.84
CA GLN A 126 -16.13 1.46 -31.79
C GLN A 126 -14.95 0.51 -32.00
N TYR A 127 -14.79 -0.48 -31.11
CA TYR A 127 -13.73 -1.47 -31.20
C TYR A 127 -14.22 -2.84 -30.76
N VAL A 128 -13.81 -3.88 -31.49
CA VAL A 128 -13.99 -5.27 -31.08
C VAL A 128 -12.60 -5.94 -31.01
N GLU A 129 -12.26 -6.42 -29.81
CA GLU A 129 -11.20 -7.41 -29.63
C GLU A 129 -11.82 -8.79 -29.87
N ALA A 130 -11.53 -9.35 -31.02
CA ALA A 130 -12.09 -10.59 -31.51
C ALA A 130 -11.49 -11.81 -30.80
N HIS A 131 -12.17 -12.95 -30.91
CA HIS A 131 -11.53 -14.23 -30.65
C HIS A 131 -10.44 -14.49 -31.68
N GLY A 132 -10.73 -14.31 -32.98
CA GLY A 132 -9.78 -14.05 -34.04
C GLY A 132 -8.54 -14.95 -34.04
N THR A 133 -8.73 -16.25 -34.27
CA THR A 133 -7.67 -17.25 -34.19
C THR A 133 -6.83 -17.38 -35.45
N GLY A 134 -7.21 -16.73 -36.56
CA GLY A 134 -6.49 -16.87 -37.83
C GLY A 134 -6.84 -18.17 -38.55
N THR A 135 -7.99 -18.78 -38.23
CA THR A 135 -8.45 -20.02 -38.86
C THR A 135 -9.34 -19.70 -40.06
N ALA A 136 -9.15 -20.44 -41.16
CA ALA A 136 -9.88 -20.22 -42.42
C ALA A 136 -11.42 -20.25 -42.24
N LEU A 137 -11.92 -21.09 -41.33
CA LEU A 137 -13.36 -21.21 -41.05
C LEU A 137 -13.83 -20.27 -39.93
N GLY A 138 -13.04 -20.09 -38.87
CA GLY A 138 -13.47 -19.36 -37.67
C GLY A 138 -13.60 -17.86 -37.91
N ASP A 139 -12.64 -17.27 -38.62
CA ASP A 139 -12.59 -15.82 -38.86
C ASP A 139 -13.83 -15.30 -39.64
N PRO A 140 -14.27 -15.93 -40.75
CA PRO A 140 -15.52 -15.55 -41.42
C PRO A 140 -16.78 -15.73 -40.56
N ILE A 141 -16.84 -16.80 -39.76
CA ILE A 141 -17.98 -17.07 -38.87
C ILE A 141 -18.12 -15.98 -37.80
N GLU A 142 -17.00 -15.54 -37.22
CA GLU A 142 -16.99 -14.47 -36.22
C GLU A 142 -17.49 -13.14 -36.79
N ILE A 143 -17.00 -12.73 -37.97
CA ILE A 143 -17.46 -11.50 -38.63
C ILE A 143 -18.94 -11.60 -39.03
N ALA A 144 -19.39 -12.76 -39.51
CA ALA A 144 -20.79 -12.97 -39.86
C ALA A 144 -21.71 -12.84 -38.63
N ALA A 145 -21.31 -13.41 -37.49
CA ALA A 145 -22.05 -13.33 -36.23
C ALA A 145 -22.13 -11.90 -35.71
N LEU A 146 -21.01 -11.18 -35.67
CA LEU A 146 -20.95 -9.76 -35.28
C LEU A 146 -21.80 -8.90 -36.22
N THR A 147 -21.66 -9.09 -37.54
CA THR A 147 -22.40 -8.31 -38.55
C THR A 147 -23.90 -8.51 -38.42
N LYS A 148 -24.35 -9.76 -38.16
CA LYS A 148 -25.77 -10.08 -37.95
C LYS A 148 -26.37 -9.29 -36.78
N VAL A 149 -25.65 -9.14 -35.67
CA VAL A 149 -26.13 -8.39 -34.49
C VAL A 149 -26.08 -6.88 -34.72
N PHE A 150 -25.04 -6.37 -35.36
CA PHE A 150 -24.91 -4.93 -35.59
C PHE A 150 -25.92 -4.43 -36.65
N ARG A 151 -26.18 -5.23 -37.68
CA ARG A 151 -27.10 -4.88 -38.78
C ARG A 151 -28.57 -4.80 -38.36
N SER A 152 -28.96 -5.40 -37.23
CA SER A 152 -30.31 -5.22 -36.71
C SER A 152 -30.57 -3.83 -36.12
N HIS A 153 -29.51 -3.03 -35.89
CA HIS A 153 -29.61 -1.70 -35.28
C HIS A 153 -29.04 -0.58 -36.17
N THR A 154 -28.03 -0.87 -37.02
CA THR A 154 -27.40 0.18 -37.84
C THR A 154 -27.04 -0.26 -39.26
N ALA A 155 -27.23 0.66 -40.20
CA ALA A 155 -26.79 0.53 -41.60
C ALA A 155 -25.35 1.05 -41.84
N ARG A 156 -24.70 1.66 -40.82
CA ARG A 156 -23.35 2.21 -40.96
C ARG A 156 -22.35 1.11 -41.32
N LYS A 157 -21.43 1.42 -42.23
CA LYS A 157 -20.35 0.52 -42.67
C LYS A 157 -19.02 1.07 -42.16
N GLN A 158 -18.04 0.18 -41.98
CA GLN A 158 -16.64 0.55 -41.73
C GLN A 158 -16.44 1.61 -40.62
N PHE A 159 -17.18 1.50 -39.52
CA PHE A 159 -17.09 2.46 -38.41
C PHE A 159 -16.53 1.87 -37.12
N CYS A 160 -16.55 0.54 -36.99
CA CYS A 160 -16.03 -0.16 -35.83
C CYS A 160 -14.69 -0.82 -36.19
N ALA A 161 -13.62 -0.46 -35.49
CA ALA A 161 -12.35 -1.16 -35.62
C ALA A 161 -12.48 -2.59 -35.09
N ILE A 162 -11.74 -3.54 -35.68
CA ILE A 162 -11.62 -4.90 -35.17
C ILE A 162 -10.15 -5.35 -35.20
N GLY A 163 -9.75 -6.18 -34.25
CA GLY A 163 -8.43 -6.79 -34.21
C GLY A 163 -8.35 -7.95 -33.23
N SER A 164 -7.17 -8.58 -33.12
CA SER A 164 -6.91 -9.67 -32.17
C SER A 164 -5.49 -9.59 -31.62
N VAL A 165 -5.36 -9.69 -30.29
CA VAL A 165 -4.08 -9.77 -29.57
C VAL A 165 -3.27 -11.01 -29.95
N LYS A 166 -3.92 -12.05 -30.50
CA LYS A 166 -3.25 -13.30 -30.90
C LYS A 166 -2.25 -13.08 -32.03
N THR A 167 -2.43 -12.03 -32.82
CA THR A 167 -1.47 -11.63 -33.86
C THR A 167 -0.13 -11.17 -33.27
N ASN A 168 -0.08 -10.79 -31.99
CA ASN A 168 1.12 -10.34 -31.28
C ASN A 168 1.79 -11.47 -30.48
N ILE A 169 0.99 -12.27 -29.78
CA ILE A 169 1.49 -13.20 -28.74
C ILE A 169 0.89 -14.61 -28.82
N GLY A 170 0.18 -14.92 -29.90
CA GLY A 170 -0.47 -16.21 -30.08
C GLY A 170 -1.72 -16.42 -29.22
N HIS A 171 -2.27 -17.62 -29.30
CA HIS A 171 -3.42 -18.09 -28.55
C HIS A 171 -2.97 -18.68 -27.20
N LEU A 172 -3.19 -17.94 -26.13
CA LEU A 172 -2.82 -18.35 -24.77
C LEU A 172 -3.84 -19.27 -24.09
N ASP A 173 -4.45 -20.17 -24.85
CA ASP A 173 -5.55 -21.07 -24.42
C ASP A 173 -6.50 -20.47 -23.35
N ALA A 174 -6.49 -21.00 -22.12
CA ALA A 174 -7.34 -20.57 -21.01
C ALA A 174 -7.11 -19.11 -20.57
N ALA A 175 -5.95 -18.53 -20.89
CA ALA A 175 -5.64 -17.12 -20.66
C ALA A 175 -6.03 -16.21 -21.86
N ALA A 176 -6.41 -16.75 -23.02
CA ALA A 176 -6.63 -15.94 -24.22
C ALA A 176 -7.72 -14.86 -24.06
N GLY A 177 -8.83 -15.18 -23.40
CA GLY A 177 -9.92 -14.23 -23.17
C GLY A 177 -9.54 -13.08 -22.24
N ILE A 178 -8.78 -13.36 -21.16
CA ILE A 178 -8.35 -12.31 -20.23
C ILE A 178 -7.27 -11.42 -20.85
N THR A 179 -6.43 -11.97 -21.72
CA THR A 179 -5.42 -11.20 -22.45
C THR A 179 -6.05 -10.18 -23.40
N GLY A 180 -7.06 -10.59 -24.18
CA GLY A 180 -7.84 -9.66 -25.01
C GLY A 180 -8.57 -8.61 -24.17
N PHE A 181 -9.09 -9.01 -23.01
CA PHE A 181 -9.72 -8.10 -22.05
C PHE A 181 -8.74 -7.04 -21.52
N ILE A 182 -7.52 -7.43 -21.14
CA ILE A 182 -6.48 -6.51 -20.65
C ILE A 182 -6.06 -5.54 -21.75
N LYS A 183 -5.79 -6.02 -22.97
CA LYS A 183 -5.50 -5.16 -24.14
C LYS A 183 -6.59 -4.12 -24.33
N THR A 184 -7.85 -4.54 -24.25
CA THR A 184 -9.01 -3.67 -24.46
C THR A 184 -9.15 -2.62 -23.36
N ALA A 185 -8.95 -3.00 -22.10
CA ALA A 185 -8.96 -2.06 -20.98
C ALA A 185 -7.83 -1.03 -21.08
N LEU A 186 -6.63 -1.45 -21.50
CA LEU A 186 -5.51 -0.54 -21.77
C LEU A 186 -5.79 0.38 -22.96
N ALA A 187 -6.37 -0.13 -24.04
CA ALA A 187 -6.76 0.67 -25.21
C ALA A 187 -7.77 1.78 -24.85
N LEU A 188 -8.77 1.46 -24.02
CA LEU A 188 -9.71 2.46 -23.48
C LEU A 188 -8.98 3.49 -22.61
N LYS A 189 -8.08 3.03 -21.72
CA LYS A 189 -7.34 3.89 -20.81
C LYS A 189 -6.41 4.88 -21.53
N HIS A 190 -5.66 4.40 -22.51
CA HIS A 190 -4.75 5.20 -23.32
C HIS A 190 -5.45 5.93 -24.46
N GLN A 191 -6.75 5.68 -24.66
CA GLN A 191 -7.55 6.29 -25.72
C GLN A 191 -6.92 6.04 -27.11
N GLN A 192 -6.40 4.83 -27.32
CA GLN A 192 -5.69 4.42 -28.54
C GLN A 192 -6.01 2.97 -28.87
N ILE A 193 -6.23 2.68 -30.16
CA ILE A 193 -6.46 1.33 -30.67
C ILE A 193 -5.15 0.81 -31.27
N PRO A 194 -4.53 -0.24 -30.71
CA PRO A 194 -3.30 -0.80 -31.22
C PRO A 194 -3.51 -1.57 -32.54
N PRO A 195 -2.47 -1.70 -33.38
CA PRO A 195 -2.56 -2.45 -34.63
C PRO A 195 -2.77 -3.95 -34.38
N SER A 196 -3.61 -4.57 -35.20
CA SER A 196 -3.66 -6.01 -35.42
C SER A 196 -2.61 -6.36 -36.48
N LEU A 197 -1.67 -7.24 -36.12
CA LEU A 197 -0.54 -7.60 -36.99
C LEU A 197 -0.94 -8.64 -38.04
N ASN A 198 -0.03 -8.88 -39.00
CA ASN A 198 -0.13 -9.94 -40.01
C ASN A 198 -1.34 -9.86 -40.96
N PHE A 199 -1.97 -8.70 -41.09
CA PHE A 199 -3.05 -8.44 -42.03
C PHE A 199 -2.54 -7.57 -43.20
N GLN A 200 -2.61 -8.13 -44.42
CA GLN A 200 -2.25 -7.46 -45.66
C GLN A 200 -3.45 -7.40 -46.62
N THR A 201 -4.14 -8.53 -46.80
CA THR A 201 -5.26 -8.65 -47.73
C THR A 201 -6.43 -9.31 -47.03
N SER A 202 -7.63 -8.74 -47.16
CA SER A 202 -8.84 -9.32 -46.56
C SER A 202 -9.09 -10.75 -47.05
N ASN A 203 -9.47 -11.64 -46.13
CA ASN A 203 -10.02 -12.93 -46.49
C ASN A 203 -11.25 -12.75 -47.40
N PRO A 204 -11.28 -13.37 -48.60
CA PRO A 204 -12.37 -13.18 -49.57
C PRO A 204 -13.73 -13.73 -49.09
N GLN A 205 -13.75 -14.57 -48.06
CA GLN A 205 -14.98 -15.05 -47.42
C GLN A 205 -15.58 -14.02 -46.46
N ILE A 206 -14.90 -12.90 -46.22
CA ILE A 206 -15.34 -11.82 -45.34
C ILE A 206 -15.69 -10.59 -46.17
N ASP A 207 -16.96 -10.21 -46.19
CA ASP A 207 -17.40 -8.96 -46.83
C ASP A 207 -17.19 -7.76 -45.89
N PHE A 208 -15.93 -7.39 -45.68
CA PHE A 208 -15.63 -6.21 -44.85
C PHE A 208 -16.26 -4.96 -45.44
N ALA A 209 -16.18 -4.74 -46.75
CA ALA A 209 -16.68 -3.55 -47.42
C ALA A 209 -18.15 -3.22 -47.07
N ASN A 210 -19.01 -4.23 -46.92
CA ASN A 210 -20.40 -4.04 -46.51
C ASN A 210 -20.68 -4.33 -45.04
N SER A 211 -19.67 -4.72 -44.25
CA SER A 211 -19.78 -4.91 -42.80
C SER A 211 -19.60 -3.59 -42.01
N PRO A 212 -20.00 -3.57 -40.73
CA PRO A 212 -19.65 -2.49 -39.79
C PRO A 212 -18.14 -2.36 -39.52
N PHE A 213 -17.34 -3.39 -39.82
CA PHE A 213 -16.02 -3.60 -39.24
C PHE A 213 -14.87 -3.37 -40.22
N PHE A 214 -13.78 -2.77 -39.76
CA PHE A 214 -12.52 -2.70 -40.51
C PHE A 214 -11.34 -3.13 -39.63
N VAL A 215 -10.36 -3.82 -40.21
CA VAL A 215 -9.17 -4.27 -39.46
C VAL A 215 -8.25 -3.09 -39.19
N ASN A 216 -7.94 -2.82 -37.92
CA ASN A 216 -7.05 -1.72 -37.54
C ASN A 216 -5.58 -2.16 -37.66
N THR A 217 -4.83 -1.64 -38.63
CA THR A 217 -3.44 -2.06 -38.93
C THR A 217 -2.36 -1.08 -38.47
N HIS A 218 -2.75 0.06 -37.91
CA HIS A 218 -1.84 1.08 -37.35
C HIS A 218 -2.33 1.54 -35.99
N ILE A 219 -1.46 2.19 -35.20
CA ILE A 219 -1.89 2.83 -33.96
C ILE A 219 -2.85 3.98 -34.30
N SER A 220 -4.05 3.96 -33.71
CA SER A 220 -5.11 4.92 -34.03
C SER A 220 -5.57 5.63 -32.77
N ASN A 221 -5.59 6.97 -32.78
CA ASN A 221 -6.18 7.74 -31.70
C ASN A 221 -7.68 7.46 -31.62
N TRP A 222 -8.13 7.01 -30.46
CA TRP A 222 -9.53 6.70 -30.22
C TRP A 222 -10.24 7.98 -29.79
N GLN A 223 -10.87 8.68 -30.72
CA GLN A 223 -11.61 9.90 -30.39
C GLN A 223 -12.94 9.55 -29.70
N SER A 224 -13.26 10.27 -28.63
CA SER A 224 -14.59 10.19 -28.02
C SER A 224 -15.60 10.82 -29.00
N GLN A 225 -16.74 10.16 -29.21
CA GLN A 225 -17.84 10.66 -30.04
C GLN A 225 -18.92 11.26 -29.12
N VAL A 226 -20.17 11.37 -29.61
CA VAL A 226 -21.34 11.77 -28.78
C VAL A 226 -21.59 10.78 -27.62
N ALA A 227 -21.03 9.57 -27.68
CA ALA A 227 -21.10 8.54 -26.64
C ALA A 227 -19.70 8.20 -26.08
N PRO A 228 -19.63 7.68 -24.84
CA PRO A 228 -18.37 7.18 -24.25
C PRO A 228 -17.72 6.13 -25.15
N ARG A 229 -16.39 6.05 -25.08
CA ARG A 229 -15.63 4.99 -25.77
C ARG A 229 -16.04 3.63 -25.27
N ARG A 230 -16.42 2.75 -26.20
CA ARG A 230 -16.89 1.40 -25.89
C ARG A 230 -16.25 0.37 -26.78
N ALA A 231 -15.93 -0.75 -26.15
CA ALA A 231 -15.29 -1.88 -26.76
C ALA A 231 -16.04 -3.17 -26.44
N ALA A 232 -15.88 -4.18 -27.29
CA ALA A 232 -16.31 -5.53 -26.99
C ALA A 232 -15.14 -6.51 -27.03
N VAL A 233 -15.23 -7.58 -26.23
CA VAL A 233 -14.22 -8.64 -26.16
C VAL A 233 -14.89 -10.00 -26.35
N SER A 234 -14.44 -10.77 -27.33
CA SER A 234 -14.96 -12.10 -27.66
C SER A 234 -13.97 -13.21 -27.30
N SER A 235 -14.49 -14.35 -26.82
CA SER A 235 -13.71 -15.56 -26.62
C SER A 235 -14.59 -16.78 -26.84
N PHE A 236 -14.23 -17.64 -27.79
CA PHE A 236 -15.03 -18.77 -28.23
C PHE A 236 -14.24 -20.07 -28.04
N GLY A 237 -14.64 -20.91 -27.09
CA GLY A 237 -13.92 -22.13 -26.80
C GLY A 237 -14.22 -23.22 -27.83
N MET A 238 -13.24 -24.08 -28.13
CA MET A 238 -13.41 -25.21 -29.06
C MET A 238 -14.57 -26.15 -28.68
N GLY A 239 -14.91 -26.27 -27.39
CA GLY A 239 -16.08 -27.03 -26.93
C GLY A 239 -17.44 -26.40 -27.29
N GLY A 240 -17.45 -25.21 -27.89
CA GLY A 240 -18.63 -24.43 -28.27
C GLY A 240 -19.13 -23.46 -27.20
N THR A 241 -18.45 -23.34 -26.05
CA THR A 241 -18.81 -22.34 -25.03
C THR A 241 -18.30 -20.97 -25.45
N ASN A 242 -19.21 -20.01 -25.63
CA ASN A 242 -18.87 -18.66 -26.06
C ASN A 242 -18.98 -17.67 -24.90
N ALA A 243 -18.14 -16.65 -24.91
CA ALA A 243 -18.19 -15.53 -24.00
C ALA A 243 -18.04 -14.21 -24.75
N HIS A 244 -18.79 -13.20 -24.31
CA HIS A 244 -18.69 -11.84 -24.84
C HIS A 244 -18.87 -10.82 -23.71
N ALA A 245 -18.05 -9.76 -23.70
CA ALA A 245 -18.08 -8.70 -22.69
C ALA A 245 -18.03 -7.32 -23.34
N ILE A 246 -18.78 -6.37 -22.77
CA ILE A 246 -18.83 -4.97 -23.18
C ILE A 246 -18.10 -4.11 -22.14
N LEU A 247 -17.10 -3.36 -22.59
CA LEU A 247 -16.30 -2.45 -21.78
C LEU A 247 -16.58 -0.99 -22.19
N GLU A 248 -16.51 -0.08 -21.22
CA GLU A 248 -16.70 1.36 -21.39
C GLU A 248 -15.55 2.10 -20.68
N GLU A 249 -15.12 3.23 -21.24
CA GLU A 249 -14.11 4.09 -20.59
C GLU A 249 -14.58 4.62 -19.23
N PHE A 250 -13.63 4.84 -18.32
CA PHE A 250 -13.86 5.62 -17.12
C PHE A 250 -13.17 6.99 -17.28
N PRO A 251 -13.89 8.12 -17.15
CA PRO A 251 -13.29 9.43 -17.32
C PRO A 251 -12.22 9.67 -16.26
N ALA A 252 -11.03 10.08 -16.68
CA ALA A 252 -9.97 10.44 -15.76
C ALA A 252 -10.37 11.69 -14.95
N SER A 253 -10.19 11.64 -13.63
CA SER A 253 -10.29 12.84 -12.79
C SER A 253 -8.92 13.50 -12.74
N PRO A 254 -8.79 14.79 -13.08
CA PRO A 254 -7.49 15.46 -13.01
C PRO A 254 -6.97 15.42 -11.57
N SER A 255 -5.70 15.05 -11.41
CA SER A 255 -5.01 15.21 -10.14
C SER A 255 -4.77 16.69 -9.87
N LYS A 256 -4.93 17.11 -8.60
CA LYS A 256 -4.55 18.46 -8.19
C LYS A 256 -3.06 18.45 -7.88
N LEU A 257 -2.28 19.12 -8.73
CA LEU A 257 -0.89 19.44 -8.41
C LEU A 257 -0.85 20.22 -7.10
N SER A 258 -0.08 19.71 -6.15
CA SER A 258 0.22 20.33 -4.87
C SER A 258 1.68 20.78 -4.93
N SER A 259 1.95 22.02 -4.54
CA SER A 259 3.33 22.54 -4.38
C SER A 259 3.83 22.37 -2.94
N SER A 260 3.22 21.44 -2.19
CA SER A 260 3.54 21.20 -0.79
C SER A 260 4.61 20.13 -0.65
N TRP A 261 5.26 20.09 0.52
CA TRP A 261 6.16 18.99 0.86
C TRP A 261 5.37 17.69 1.07
N GLU A 262 5.93 16.59 0.57
CA GLU A 262 5.37 15.24 0.62
C GLU A 262 6.37 14.23 1.17
N LEU A 263 5.86 13.21 1.86
CA LEU A 263 6.64 12.11 2.44
C LEU A 263 6.48 10.84 1.59
N LEU A 264 7.53 10.44 0.87
CA LEU A 264 7.53 9.17 0.14
C LEU A 264 8.11 8.06 1.01
N LEU A 265 7.42 6.92 1.08
CA LEU A 265 7.80 5.76 1.87
C LEU A 265 8.02 4.57 0.96
N LEU A 266 9.10 3.84 1.20
CA LEU A 266 9.37 2.57 0.53
C LEU A 266 9.67 1.50 1.59
N SER A 267 9.16 0.29 1.37
CA SER A 267 9.50 -0.84 2.21
C SER A 267 9.56 -2.14 1.44
N ALA A 268 10.40 -3.06 1.89
CA ALA A 268 10.49 -4.41 1.33
C ALA A 268 10.81 -5.46 2.41
N LYS A 269 10.72 -6.75 2.04
CA LYS A 269 11.06 -7.86 2.94
C LYS A 269 12.55 -8.12 3.07
N THR A 270 13.36 -7.55 2.18
CA THR A 270 14.82 -7.72 2.15
C THR A 270 15.50 -6.38 1.77
N PRO A 271 16.76 -6.15 2.16
CA PRO A 271 17.51 -4.94 1.78
C PRO A 271 17.67 -4.81 0.25
N THR A 272 17.89 -5.93 -0.43
CA THR A 272 18.04 -6.03 -1.88
C THR A 272 16.75 -5.64 -2.60
N ALA A 273 15.60 -6.16 -2.16
CA ALA A 273 14.31 -5.77 -2.72
C ALA A 273 13.98 -4.28 -2.44
N LEU A 274 14.42 -3.73 -1.29
CA LEU A 274 14.27 -2.30 -1.00
C LEU A 274 15.10 -1.45 -1.98
N SER A 275 16.36 -1.83 -2.21
CA SER A 275 17.24 -1.18 -3.19
C SER A 275 16.62 -1.18 -4.60
N THR A 276 16.12 -2.33 -5.05
CA THR A 276 15.44 -2.44 -6.35
C THR A 276 14.16 -1.60 -6.39
N SER A 277 13.38 -1.55 -5.28
CA SER A 277 12.17 -0.72 -5.21
C SER A 277 12.49 0.76 -5.36
N ILE A 278 13.57 1.24 -4.72
CA ILE A 278 14.05 2.62 -4.84
C ILE A 278 14.44 2.94 -6.29
N ASN A 279 15.21 2.05 -6.92
CA ASN A 279 15.63 2.24 -8.32
C ASN A 279 14.44 2.21 -9.29
N ASN A 280 13.49 1.31 -9.09
CA ASN A 280 12.28 1.23 -9.90
C ASN A 280 11.45 2.51 -9.77
N LEU A 281 11.26 3.02 -8.55
CA LEU A 281 10.54 4.27 -8.33
C LEU A 281 11.30 5.46 -8.94
N HIS A 282 12.62 5.50 -8.78
CA HIS A 282 13.47 6.52 -9.37
C HIS A 282 13.31 6.58 -10.90
N GLN A 283 13.45 5.45 -11.59
CA GLN A 283 13.25 5.36 -13.03
C GLN A 283 11.83 5.76 -13.43
N HIS A 284 10.83 5.29 -12.71
CA HIS A 284 9.44 5.60 -13.00
C HIS A 284 9.13 7.10 -12.91
N LEU A 285 9.62 7.79 -11.88
CA LEU A 285 9.44 9.24 -11.74
C LEU A 285 10.22 10.04 -12.79
N GLN A 286 11.34 9.51 -13.29
CA GLN A 286 12.05 10.10 -14.43
C GLN A 286 11.23 10.00 -15.74
N GLU A 287 10.59 8.85 -15.98
CA GLU A 287 9.78 8.61 -17.17
C GLU A 287 8.41 9.32 -17.12
N HIS A 288 7.89 9.57 -15.91
CA HIS A 288 6.55 10.12 -15.66
C HIS A 288 6.60 11.40 -14.81
N SER A 289 7.30 12.41 -15.30
CA SER A 289 7.42 13.72 -14.63
C SER A 289 6.09 14.48 -14.46
N ASP A 290 5.04 14.05 -15.14
CA ASP A 290 3.67 14.58 -15.08
C ASP A 290 2.87 14.11 -13.86
N LEU A 291 3.35 13.08 -13.14
CA LEU A 291 2.68 12.58 -11.94
C LEU A 291 2.71 13.60 -10.80
N ALA A 292 1.55 13.84 -10.19
CA ALA A 292 1.45 14.63 -8.96
C ALA A 292 2.14 13.88 -7.81
N ILE A 293 3.17 14.50 -7.23
CA ILE A 293 3.97 13.88 -6.17
C ILE A 293 3.15 13.51 -4.93
N ALA A 294 2.09 14.27 -4.63
CA ALA A 294 1.15 13.98 -3.56
C ALA A 294 0.34 12.68 -3.78
N ASP A 295 -0.03 12.37 -5.02
CA ASP A 295 -0.70 11.11 -5.35
C ASP A 295 0.27 9.92 -5.30
N VAL A 296 1.56 10.15 -5.62
CA VAL A 296 2.63 9.16 -5.42
C VAL A 296 2.78 8.87 -3.92
N ALA A 297 2.88 9.90 -3.08
CA ALA A 297 2.94 9.77 -1.62
C ALA A 297 1.73 9.00 -1.08
N TYR A 298 0.52 9.41 -1.45
CA TYR A 298 -0.73 8.75 -1.08
C TYR A 298 -0.75 7.27 -1.47
N THR A 299 -0.32 6.94 -2.69
CA THR A 299 -0.26 5.56 -3.17
C THR A 299 0.73 4.72 -2.38
N LEU A 300 1.89 5.27 -2.03
CA LEU A 300 2.90 4.56 -1.23
C LEU A 300 2.45 4.36 0.23
N GLN A 301 1.69 5.29 0.80
CA GLN A 301 1.25 5.25 2.20
C GLN A 301 -0.01 4.41 2.41
N ILE A 302 -0.99 4.50 1.50
CA ILE A 302 -2.30 3.81 1.60
C ILE A 302 -2.37 2.56 0.73
N GLY A 303 -1.74 2.60 -0.44
CA GLY A 303 -1.85 1.57 -1.48
C GLY A 303 -0.75 0.51 -1.45
N ARG A 304 0.15 0.53 -0.46
CA ARG A 304 1.22 -0.47 -0.28
C ARG A 304 1.23 -1.00 1.13
N GLN A 305 1.56 -2.28 1.26
CA GLN A 305 1.78 -2.90 2.55
C GLN A 305 3.16 -2.48 3.10
N PRO A 306 3.24 -2.00 4.35
CA PRO A 306 4.51 -1.73 4.99
C PRO A 306 5.24 -3.03 5.36
N PHE A 307 6.53 -3.10 5.07
CA PHE A 307 7.44 -4.19 5.45
C PHE A 307 8.56 -3.69 6.38
N ASP A 308 9.45 -4.58 6.78
CA ASP A 308 10.41 -4.33 7.86
C ASP A 308 11.65 -3.54 7.42
N TYR A 309 12.10 -3.70 6.18
CA TYR A 309 13.16 -2.85 5.63
C TYR A 309 12.51 -1.61 5.04
N ARG A 310 12.82 -0.44 5.60
CA ARG A 310 12.12 0.81 5.32
C ARG A 310 13.08 1.92 4.90
N ALA A 311 12.63 2.75 3.97
CA ALA A 311 13.30 3.99 3.56
C ALA A 311 12.27 5.10 3.37
N MET A 312 12.68 6.34 3.58
CA MET A 312 11.82 7.51 3.40
C MET A 312 12.60 8.69 2.82
N ILE A 313 11.87 9.56 2.11
CA ILE A 313 12.35 10.88 1.67
C ILE A 313 11.24 11.90 1.79
N VAL A 314 11.64 13.15 2.06
CA VAL A 314 10.75 14.31 2.10
C VAL A 314 11.11 15.23 0.95
N VAL A 315 10.15 15.50 0.07
CA VAL A 315 10.36 16.11 -1.26
C VAL A 315 9.26 17.11 -1.58
N GLN A 316 9.51 18.06 -2.47
CA GLN A 316 8.50 19.06 -2.89
C GLN A 316 7.85 18.70 -4.24
N ASP A 317 8.59 18.00 -5.08
CA ASP A 317 8.22 17.75 -6.47
C ASP A 317 8.92 16.50 -7.02
N SER A 318 8.58 16.13 -8.25
CA SER A 318 9.17 14.97 -8.93
C SER A 318 10.69 15.12 -9.12
N LEU A 319 11.19 16.34 -9.36
CA LEU A 319 12.63 16.59 -9.57
C LEU A 319 13.43 16.32 -8.30
N THR A 320 13.02 16.89 -7.18
CA THR A 320 13.62 16.68 -5.86
C THR A 320 13.47 15.23 -5.40
N ALA A 321 12.38 14.54 -5.78
CA ALA A 321 12.22 13.11 -5.54
C ALA A 321 13.25 12.26 -6.27
N VAL A 322 13.41 12.45 -7.58
CA VAL A 322 14.44 11.75 -8.38
C VAL A 322 15.84 12.00 -7.82
N GLN A 323 16.17 13.25 -7.50
CA GLN A 323 17.48 13.60 -6.91
C GLN A 323 17.71 12.96 -5.54
N SER A 324 16.67 12.82 -4.72
CA SER A 324 16.78 12.24 -3.37
C SER A 324 16.86 10.71 -3.43
N LEU A 325 16.07 10.07 -4.30
CA LEU A 325 16.11 8.61 -4.51
C LEU A 325 17.48 8.15 -5.02
N SER A 326 18.13 8.91 -5.91
CA SER A 326 19.48 8.54 -6.40
C SER A 326 20.58 8.60 -5.33
N LYS A 327 20.34 9.31 -4.22
CA LYS A 327 21.29 9.46 -3.10
C LYS A 327 20.98 8.53 -1.92
N LEU A 328 19.82 7.87 -1.94
CA LEU A 328 19.37 6.98 -0.88
C LEU A 328 20.27 5.75 -0.84
N LYS A 329 20.98 5.59 0.27
CA LYS A 329 21.78 4.40 0.55
C LYS A 329 21.00 3.48 1.47
N VAL A 330 20.89 2.22 1.08
CA VAL A 330 20.21 1.18 1.87
C VAL A 330 21.18 0.14 2.42
N ASP A 331 22.46 0.27 2.11
CA ASP A 331 23.52 -0.54 2.68
C ASP A 331 23.49 -0.35 4.21
N ASP A 332 23.56 -1.45 4.95
CA ASP A 332 23.50 -1.52 6.41
C ASP A 332 22.14 -1.24 7.09
N LEU A 333 21.06 -1.03 6.32
CA LEU A 333 19.72 -0.92 6.91
C LEU A 333 19.32 -2.22 7.62
N GLN A 334 18.99 -2.08 8.90
CA GLN A 334 18.42 -3.15 9.70
C GLN A 334 16.89 -3.17 9.54
N PRO A 335 16.25 -4.34 9.62
CA PRO A 335 14.80 -4.39 9.69
C PRO A 335 14.34 -3.67 10.97
N ILE A 336 13.12 -3.12 10.94
CA ILE A 336 12.51 -2.55 12.15
C ILE A 336 12.50 -3.56 13.30
N ALA A 337 12.56 -3.05 14.53
CA ALA A 337 12.42 -3.89 15.71
C ALA A 337 11.02 -4.53 15.77
N ALA A 338 10.94 -5.77 16.27
CA ALA A 338 9.68 -6.49 16.40
C ALA A 338 8.70 -5.82 17.37
N THR A 339 9.21 -5.13 18.39
CA THR A 339 8.40 -4.38 19.35
C THR A 339 8.42 -2.90 18.97
N PRO A 340 7.26 -2.27 18.73
CA PRO A 340 7.20 -0.85 18.42
C PRO A 340 7.71 -0.03 19.61
N PRO A 341 8.42 1.09 19.35
CA PRO A 341 8.92 1.94 20.41
C PRO A 341 7.80 2.75 21.05
N ALA A 342 7.94 2.99 22.35
CA ALA A 342 7.09 3.91 23.08
C ALA A 342 7.48 5.35 22.76
N ILE A 343 6.52 6.27 22.78
CA ILE A 343 6.78 7.69 22.51
C ILE A 343 6.52 8.50 23.77
N ALA A 344 7.48 9.32 24.16
CA ALA A 344 7.29 10.37 25.16
C ALA A 344 7.15 11.74 24.49
N PHE A 345 6.10 12.48 24.84
CA PHE A 345 5.97 13.88 24.42
C PHE A 345 6.66 14.82 25.41
N LEU A 346 7.47 15.73 24.86
CA LEU A 346 8.22 16.73 25.60
C LEU A 346 7.65 18.11 25.27
N PHE A 347 7.10 18.80 26.26
CA PHE A 347 6.45 20.10 26.10
C PHE A 347 7.38 21.22 26.60
N PRO A 348 7.94 22.07 25.70
CA PRO A 348 8.90 23.09 26.10
C PRO A 348 8.31 24.15 27.03
N GLY A 349 9.20 24.90 27.67
CA GLY A 349 8.83 25.99 28.57
C GLY A 349 8.91 27.35 27.90
N GLN A 350 8.61 28.39 28.68
CA GLN A 350 8.81 29.78 28.24
C GLN A 350 10.28 30.05 27.89
N GLY A 351 10.49 30.72 26.75
CA GLY A 351 11.80 30.96 26.15
C GLY A 351 11.98 30.26 24.79
N SER A 352 11.08 29.35 24.42
CA SER A 352 11.05 28.67 23.12
C SER A 352 10.28 29.44 22.04
N GLN A 353 9.45 30.41 22.43
CA GLN A 353 8.60 31.15 21.50
C GLN A 353 9.39 31.99 20.50
N TYR A 354 8.87 32.07 19.27
CA TYR A 354 9.38 32.93 18.23
C TYR A 354 8.22 33.41 17.34
N SER A 355 8.42 34.52 16.62
CA SER A 355 7.41 35.09 15.72
C SER A 355 7.01 34.08 14.64
N GLN A 356 5.71 33.95 14.38
CA GLN A 356 5.15 33.07 13.34
C GLN A 356 5.42 31.57 13.55
N MET A 357 5.69 31.14 14.79
CA MET A 357 5.80 29.71 15.11
C MET A 357 4.54 28.93 14.71
N GLY A 358 4.71 27.86 13.94
CA GLY A 358 3.60 27.01 13.48
C GLY A 358 2.66 27.66 12.46
N ARG A 359 3.02 28.82 11.87
CA ARG A 359 2.16 29.52 10.90
C ARG A 359 1.86 28.68 9.66
N GLU A 360 2.88 28.01 9.11
CA GLU A 360 2.69 27.15 7.93
C GLU A 360 1.67 26.04 8.22
N LEU A 361 1.73 25.43 9.41
CA LEU A 361 0.76 24.41 9.81
C LEU A 361 -0.64 25.01 10.02
N TYR A 362 -0.75 26.22 10.57
CA TYR A 362 -2.05 26.91 10.68
C TYR A 362 -2.70 27.15 9.31
N GLU A 363 -1.90 27.41 8.28
CA GLU A 363 -2.36 27.67 6.92
C GLU A 363 -2.62 26.37 6.12
N THR A 364 -1.99 25.25 6.48
CA THR A 364 -1.98 24.02 5.66
C THR A 364 -2.59 22.78 6.32
N GLU A 365 -2.72 22.74 7.65
CA GLU A 365 -3.18 21.58 8.42
C GLU A 365 -4.49 21.88 9.16
N PRO A 366 -5.66 21.46 8.62
CA PRO A 366 -6.97 21.83 9.19
C PRO A 366 -7.18 21.39 10.63
N THR A 367 -6.65 20.24 11.05
CA THR A 367 -6.74 19.77 12.45
C THR A 367 -5.98 20.72 13.38
N PHE A 368 -4.79 21.16 12.98
CA PHE A 368 -3.99 22.10 13.77
C PHE A 368 -4.66 23.48 13.80
N GLN A 369 -5.14 23.96 12.66
CA GLN A 369 -5.90 25.21 12.56
C GLN A 369 -7.10 25.21 13.52
N ALA A 370 -7.93 24.16 13.49
CA ALA A 370 -9.12 24.06 14.32
C ALA A 370 -8.81 24.10 15.82
N GLU A 371 -7.73 23.45 16.26
CA GLU A 371 -7.34 23.46 17.68
C GLU A 371 -6.73 24.80 18.10
N ILE A 372 -5.97 25.47 17.24
CA ILE A 372 -5.50 26.85 17.48
C ILE A 372 -6.69 27.79 17.60
N ASP A 373 -7.63 27.75 16.65
CA ASP A 373 -8.81 28.61 16.64
C ASP A 373 -9.65 28.39 17.90
N ARG A 374 -9.92 27.13 18.26
CA ARG A 374 -10.66 26.77 19.48
C ARG A 374 -10.01 27.36 20.73
N CYS A 375 -8.68 27.24 20.88
CA CYS A 375 -7.97 27.80 22.02
C CYS A 375 -8.02 29.33 22.04
N CYS A 376 -7.82 29.98 20.88
CA CYS A 376 -7.81 31.42 20.75
C CYS A 376 -9.19 32.04 21.01
N GLU A 377 -10.27 31.45 20.49
CA GLU A 377 -11.65 31.88 20.74
C GLU A 377 -11.99 31.85 22.23
N PHE A 378 -11.57 30.80 22.93
CA PHE A 378 -11.76 30.70 24.38
C PHE A 378 -10.93 31.73 25.16
N LEU A 379 -9.68 31.97 24.74
CA LEU A 379 -8.78 32.90 25.40
C LEU A 379 -9.11 34.37 25.14
N GLN A 380 -9.75 34.69 24.01
CA GLN A 380 -10.07 36.06 23.59
C GLN A 380 -10.75 36.90 24.69
N PRO A 381 -11.86 36.46 25.34
CA PRO A 381 -12.48 37.23 26.41
C PRO A 381 -11.61 37.36 27.67
N ILE A 382 -10.68 36.43 27.91
CA ILE A 382 -9.80 36.41 29.09
C ILE A 382 -8.61 37.36 28.89
N LEU A 383 -7.99 37.32 27.71
CA LEU A 383 -6.84 38.13 27.34
C LEU A 383 -7.22 39.53 26.84
N GLN A 384 -8.49 39.75 26.48
CA GLN A 384 -8.99 40.97 25.84
C GLN A 384 -8.27 41.32 24.52
N LEU A 385 -7.78 40.28 23.83
CA LEU A 385 -7.15 40.37 22.51
C LEU A 385 -7.28 39.02 21.80
N ASP A 386 -7.20 39.03 20.47
CA ASP A 386 -7.07 37.80 19.69
C ASP A 386 -5.59 37.35 19.71
N LEU A 387 -5.35 36.15 20.23
CA LEU A 387 -4.00 35.60 20.35
C LEU A 387 -3.37 35.31 18.98
N ARG A 388 -4.19 35.06 17.94
CA ARG A 388 -3.72 34.82 16.56
C ARG A 388 -2.99 36.03 16.01
N ASP A 389 -3.42 37.24 16.35
CA ASP A 389 -2.72 38.47 15.95
C ASP A 389 -1.31 38.53 16.53
N ARG A 390 -1.13 38.04 17.76
CA ARG A 390 0.18 37.95 18.41
C ARG A 390 1.05 36.87 17.81
N LEU A 391 0.47 35.71 17.49
CA LEU A 391 1.17 34.57 16.88
C LEU A 391 1.65 34.88 15.45
N TYR A 392 0.80 35.49 14.62
CA TYR A 392 1.00 35.52 13.16
C TYR A 392 1.15 36.92 12.55
N HIS A 393 0.64 37.97 13.19
CA HIS A 393 0.56 39.31 12.60
C HIS A 393 1.42 40.37 13.31
N SER A 394 2.18 40.00 14.34
CA SER A 394 2.93 40.95 15.16
C SER A 394 4.44 40.70 15.18
N ALA A 395 5.19 41.73 15.55
CA ALA A 395 6.64 41.66 15.72
C ALA A 395 7.04 40.68 16.86
N ALA A 396 8.25 40.15 16.80
CA ALA A 396 8.72 39.08 17.68
C ALA A 396 8.68 39.44 19.18
N ASP A 397 8.79 40.73 19.51
CA ASP A 397 8.72 41.25 20.87
C ASP A 397 7.32 41.13 21.49
N ALA A 398 6.26 41.07 20.68
CA ALA A 398 4.89 40.95 21.16
C ALA A 398 4.60 39.64 21.91
N LEU A 399 5.39 38.59 21.65
CA LEU A 399 5.31 37.30 22.35
C LEU A 399 6.23 37.22 23.59
N THR A 400 6.97 38.29 23.93
CA THR A 400 7.90 38.27 25.08
C THR A 400 7.22 38.56 26.42
N GLN A 401 6.04 39.19 26.40
CA GLN A 401 5.25 39.44 27.60
C GLN A 401 4.72 38.11 28.15
N THR A 402 4.96 37.86 29.44
CA THR A 402 4.65 36.57 30.07
C THR A 402 3.15 36.25 30.06
N ALA A 403 2.30 37.28 30.15
CA ALA A 403 0.86 37.16 30.04
C ALA A 403 0.38 36.67 28.65
N ILE A 404 1.19 36.84 27.61
CA ILE A 404 0.89 36.42 26.23
C ILE A 404 1.66 35.13 25.87
N ALA A 405 2.93 35.05 26.27
CA ALA A 405 3.83 33.94 25.97
C ALA A 405 3.28 32.60 26.48
N GLN A 406 2.77 32.56 27.72
CA GLN A 406 2.32 31.30 28.31
C GLN A 406 1.05 30.74 27.63
N PRO A 407 -0.02 31.53 27.41
CA PRO A 407 -1.16 31.08 26.60
C PRO A 407 -0.78 30.71 25.16
N ALA A 408 0.13 31.46 24.53
CA ALA A 408 0.61 31.19 23.17
C ALA A 408 1.30 29.83 23.07
N LEU A 409 2.23 29.54 24.00
CA LEU A 409 2.95 28.27 24.05
C LEU A 409 2.00 27.10 24.33
N PHE A 410 1.12 27.23 25.34
CA PHE A 410 0.13 26.20 25.62
C PHE A 410 -0.74 25.89 24.38
N THR A 411 -1.25 26.92 23.73
CA THR A 411 -2.11 26.79 22.54
C THR A 411 -1.39 26.07 21.41
N LEU A 412 -0.15 26.47 21.12
CA LEU A 412 0.69 25.82 20.11
C LEU A 412 0.97 24.35 20.43
N GLU A 413 1.45 24.08 21.64
CA GLU A 413 1.86 22.75 22.10
C GLU A 413 0.67 21.78 22.15
N TYR A 414 -0.49 22.26 22.61
CA TYR A 414 -1.74 21.48 22.59
C TYR A 414 -2.17 21.16 21.16
N ALA A 415 -2.20 22.15 20.26
CA ALA A 415 -2.58 21.94 18.87
C ALA A 415 -1.64 20.97 18.13
N LEU A 416 -0.32 21.06 18.37
CA LEU A 416 0.65 20.10 17.84
C LEU A 416 0.41 18.69 18.37
N ALA A 417 0.16 18.53 19.68
CA ALA A 417 -0.14 17.23 20.26
C ALA A 417 -1.40 16.61 19.64
N LYS A 418 -2.44 17.42 19.43
CA LYS A 418 -3.68 17.00 18.78
C LYS A 418 -3.46 16.59 17.33
N LEU A 419 -2.61 17.30 16.59
CA LEU A 419 -2.24 16.93 15.22
C LEU A 419 -1.50 15.58 15.20
N TRP A 420 -0.48 15.38 16.04
CA TRP A 420 0.20 14.09 16.15
C TRP A 420 -0.75 12.93 16.50
N ILE A 421 -1.63 13.15 17.48
CA ILE A 421 -2.64 12.16 17.87
C ILE A 421 -3.59 11.84 16.71
N SER A 422 -3.95 12.82 15.88
CA SER A 422 -4.80 12.60 14.71
C SER A 422 -4.15 11.73 13.63
N TRP A 423 -2.81 11.63 13.62
CA TRP A 423 -2.04 10.74 12.76
C TRP A 423 -1.71 9.40 13.42
N GLY A 424 -2.32 9.10 14.57
CA GLY A 424 -2.11 7.87 15.32
C GLY A 424 -0.86 7.87 16.22
N ILE A 425 -0.20 9.03 16.40
CA ILE A 425 0.99 9.15 17.25
C ILE A 425 0.55 9.53 18.67
N TYR A 426 0.48 8.54 19.55
CA TYR A 426 0.04 8.72 20.94
C TYR A 426 1.22 8.75 21.92
N PRO A 427 1.20 9.64 22.93
CA PRO A 427 2.18 9.60 24.00
C PRO A 427 1.87 8.45 24.97
N GLU A 428 2.86 7.61 25.24
CA GLU A 428 2.85 6.67 26.37
C GLU A 428 3.38 7.29 27.65
N ALA A 429 4.10 8.41 27.54
CA ALA A 429 4.58 9.21 28.66
C ALA A 429 4.71 10.68 28.25
N MET A 430 4.71 11.59 29.22
CA MET A 430 4.88 13.02 28.95
C MET A 430 5.76 13.69 29.99
N ILE A 431 6.48 14.73 29.58
CA ILE A 431 7.14 15.68 30.47
C ILE A 431 7.00 17.07 29.89
N GLY A 432 6.58 18.02 30.71
CA GLY A 432 6.58 19.43 30.33
C GLY A 432 7.62 20.20 31.10
N HIS A 433 8.12 21.31 30.56
CA HIS A 433 9.02 22.21 31.27
C HIS A 433 8.26 23.45 31.71
N SER A 434 8.08 23.64 33.02
CA SER A 434 7.33 24.74 33.62
C SER A 434 5.92 24.85 33.06
N ILE A 435 5.68 25.72 32.07
CA ILE A 435 4.36 25.90 31.47
C ILE A 435 3.91 24.66 30.68
N GLY A 436 4.83 23.92 30.05
CA GLY A 436 4.50 22.71 29.31
C GLY A 436 3.91 21.60 30.19
N GLU A 437 4.10 21.65 31.51
CA GLU A 437 3.47 20.68 32.44
C GLU A 437 1.94 20.82 32.47
N TYR A 438 1.41 22.02 32.22
CA TYR A 438 -0.03 22.23 32.08
C TYR A 438 -0.58 21.59 30.81
N VAL A 439 0.20 21.55 29.72
CA VAL A 439 -0.18 20.84 28.49
C VAL A 439 -0.25 19.35 28.75
N ALA A 440 0.79 18.78 29.39
CA ALA A 440 0.80 17.37 29.79
C ALA A 440 -0.38 17.02 30.71
N ALA A 441 -0.69 17.87 31.69
CA ALA A 441 -1.82 17.67 32.60
C ALA A 441 -3.19 17.76 31.90
N CYS A 442 -3.34 18.69 30.95
CA CYS A 442 -4.55 18.79 30.13
C CYS A 442 -4.74 17.53 29.27
N LEU A 443 -3.70 17.08 28.56
CA LEU A 443 -3.75 15.86 27.74
C LEU A 443 -3.96 14.59 28.58
N ALA A 444 -3.41 14.55 29.80
CA ALA A 444 -3.67 13.49 30.76
C ALA A 444 -5.08 13.53 31.35
N GLY A 445 -5.87 14.57 31.08
CA GLY A 445 -7.23 14.74 31.57
C GLY A 445 -7.33 15.22 33.03
N VAL A 446 -6.24 15.73 33.60
CA VAL A 446 -6.25 16.36 34.93
C VAL A 446 -7.05 17.66 34.89
N LEU A 447 -6.86 18.43 33.82
CA LEU A 447 -7.57 19.67 33.51
C LEU A 447 -8.35 19.49 32.22
N THR A 448 -9.55 20.08 32.16
CA THR A 448 -10.22 20.30 30.87
C THR A 448 -9.41 21.31 30.05
N LEU A 449 -9.63 21.36 28.73
CA LEU A 449 -8.94 22.34 27.88
C LEU A 449 -9.26 23.76 28.33
N GLU A 450 -10.55 24.02 28.59
CA GLU A 450 -11.08 25.30 29.02
C GLU A 450 -10.48 25.74 30.37
N ASP A 451 -10.40 24.82 31.34
CA ASP A 451 -9.79 25.11 32.65
C ASP A 451 -8.27 25.35 32.53
N ALA A 452 -7.58 24.55 31.71
CA ALA A 452 -6.15 24.71 31.49
C ALA A 452 -5.83 26.07 30.84
N LEU A 453 -6.54 26.45 29.79
CA LEU A 453 -6.39 27.75 29.11
C LEU A 453 -6.65 28.91 30.09
N ARG A 454 -7.71 28.82 30.89
CA ARG A 454 -8.02 29.82 31.92
C ARG A 454 -6.90 29.95 32.95
N LEU A 455 -6.44 28.82 33.51
CA LEU A 455 -5.37 28.82 34.51
C LEU A 455 -4.06 29.35 33.93
N VAL A 456 -3.69 28.97 32.71
CA VAL A 456 -2.48 29.45 32.04
C VAL A 456 -2.53 30.95 31.76
N ALA A 457 -3.68 31.49 31.33
CA ALA A 457 -3.86 32.93 31.15
C ALA A 457 -3.72 33.69 32.48
N ILE A 458 -4.34 33.20 33.54
CA ILE A 458 -4.24 33.79 34.88
C ILE A 458 -2.80 33.70 35.41
N ARG A 459 -2.16 32.54 35.25
CA ARG A 459 -0.76 32.29 35.61
C ARG A 459 0.15 33.32 34.96
N GLY A 460 0.04 33.48 33.63
CA GLY A 460 0.80 34.46 32.88
C GLY A 460 0.57 35.89 33.36
N LYS A 461 -0.69 36.28 33.63
CA LYS A 461 -1.05 37.61 34.14
C LYS A 461 -0.49 37.88 35.54
N LEU A 462 -0.63 36.94 36.47
CA LEU A 462 -0.11 37.06 37.83
C LEU A 462 1.42 37.15 37.82
N MET A 463 2.10 36.28 37.08
CA MET A 463 3.56 36.30 36.96
C MET A 463 4.08 37.59 36.34
N GLN A 464 3.34 38.17 35.39
CA GLN A 464 3.66 39.46 34.77
C GLN A 464 3.53 40.65 35.74
N SER A 465 2.77 40.50 36.84
CA SER A 465 2.58 41.53 37.87
C SER A 465 3.63 41.50 38.99
N CYS A 466 4.46 40.45 39.04
CA CYS A 466 5.55 40.33 40.00
C CYS A 466 6.66 41.37 39.74
N ALA A 467 7.54 41.56 40.72
CA ALA A 467 8.71 42.42 40.54
C ALA A 467 9.63 41.87 39.44
N ALA A 468 10.18 42.77 38.62
CA ALA A 468 11.12 42.41 37.57
C ALA A 468 12.38 41.74 38.15
N GLY A 469 12.91 40.79 37.40
CA GLY A 469 14.06 39.97 37.80
C GLY A 469 14.75 39.38 36.58
N ALA A 470 15.82 38.64 36.79
CA ALA A 470 16.59 38.03 35.72
C ALA A 470 16.82 36.54 35.99
N MET A 471 17.08 35.81 34.91
CA MET A 471 17.46 34.40 34.96
C MET A 471 18.76 34.18 34.16
N LEU A 472 19.63 33.33 34.70
CA LEU A 472 20.95 33.04 34.15
C LEU A 472 21.11 31.52 33.99
N SER A 473 21.34 31.08 32.76
CA SER A 473 21.74 29.70 32.47
C SER A 473 23.22 29.53 32.76
N ILE A 474 23.59 28.47 33.47
CA ILE A 474 24.95 28.20 33.94
C ILE A 474 25.35 26.77 33.55
N ALA A 475 26.51 26.62 32.92
CA ALA A 475 27.04 25.33 32.50
C ALA A 475 27.72 24.56 33.67
N LEU A 476 26.98 24.32 34.75
CA LEU A 476 27.45 23.59 35.94
C LEU A 476 26.41 22.60 36.48
N PRO A 477 26.84 21.53 37.19
CA PRO A 477 25.95 20.65 37.94
C PRO A 477 25.24 21.37 39.09
N ALA A 478 24.05 20.89 39.45
CA ALA A 478 23.20 21.49 40.47
C ALA A 478 23.92 21.69 41.81
N ASP A 479 24.71 20.71 42.26
CA ASP A 479 25.40 20.80 43.56
C ASP A 479 26.51 21.86 43.58
N GLN A 480 27.14 22.13 42.43
CA GLN A 480 28.10 23.23 42.32
C GLN A 480 27.39 24.58 42.19
N VAL A 481 26.22 24.63 41.55
CA VAL A 481 25.45 25.88 41.49
C VAL A 481 24.91 26.25 42.86
N LYS A 482 24.47 25.28 43.67
CA LYS A 482 23.98 25.50 45.03
C LYS A 482 24.99 26.21 45.93
N THR A 483 26.30 25.97 45.75
CA THR A 483 27.34 26.67 46.53
C THR A 483 27.55 28.13 46.11
N LEU A 484 26.94 28.56 45.00
CA LEU A 484 27.00 29.92 44.46
C LEU A 484 25.72 30.73 44.74
N LEU A 485 24.70 30.14 45.38
CA LEU A 485 23.40 30.76 45.63
C LEU A 485 23.43 31.68 46.87
N GLU A 486 24.25 32.74 46.82
CA GLU A 486 24.22 33.82 47.80
C GLU A 486 23.22 34.93 47.38
N ASN A 487 22.91 35.89 48.26
CA ASN A 487 22.23 37.15 47.91
C ASN A 487 20.85 37.02 47.22
N ASN A 488 19.94 36.20 47.77
CA ASN A 488 18.57 35.99 47.25
C ASN A 488 18.49 35.35 45.85
N LEU A 489 19.52 34.61 45.43
CA LEU A 489 19.48 33.77 44.24
C LEU A 489 18.83 32.41 44.54
N THR A 490 18.12 31.85 43.56
CA THR A 490 17.47 30.54 43.67
C THR A 490 17.76 29.70 42.45
N LEU A 491 17.92 28.39 42.63
CA LEU A 491 17.98 27.44 41.53
C LEU A 491 16.59 27.29 40.92
N ALA A 492 16.37 27.84 39.73
CA ALA A 492 15.07 27.83 39.06
C ALA A 492 14.81 26.53 38.30
N ALA A 493 15.85 25.95 37.69
CA ALA A 493 15.72 24.72 36.93
C ALA A 493 17.03 23.93 36.89
N VAL A 494 16.91 22.60 36.83
CA VAL A 494 17.98 21.67 36.49
C VAL A 494 17.59 21.02 35.17
N ASN A 495 18.15 21.50 34.06
CA ASN A 495 17.74 21.12 32.70
C ASN A 495 18.52 19.93 32.14
N ALA A 496 19.78 19.79 32.52
CA ALA A 496 20.64 18.65 32.17
C ALA A 496 21.75 18.51 33.23
N PRO A 497 22.53 17.40 33.25
CA PRO A 497 23.53 17.14 34.29
C PRO A 497 24.55 18.26 34.53
N LYS A 498 24.83 19.08 33.51
CA LYS A 498 25.73 20.24 33.58
C LYS A 498 25.07 21.54 33.11
N LEU A 499 23.75 21.64 33.19
CA LEU A 499 23.01 22.82 32.75
C LEU A 499 21.90 23.16 33.74
N CYS A 500 22.13 24.22 34.50
CA CYS A 500 21.20 24.74 35.49
C CYS A 500 20.80 26.17 35.16
N VAL A 501 19.67 26.61 35.72
CA VAL A 501 19.21 27.99 35.61
C VAL A 501 19.04 28.57 37.00
N VAL A 502 19.62 29.73 37.23
CA VAL A 502 19.48 30.52 38.46
C VAL A 502 18.58 31.71 38.20
N SER A 503 17.74 32.06 39.16
CA SER A 503 16.84 33.21 39.10
C SER A 503 16.99 34.09 40.34
N GLY A 504 16.83 35.41 40.15
CA GLY A 504 16.83 36.38 41.24
C GLY A 504 16.75 37.83 40.75
N SER A 505 17.06 38.78 41.62
CA SER A 505 17.08 40.20 41.23
C SER A 505 18.14 40.48 40.16
N HIS A 506 17.95 41.53 39.37
CA HIS A 506 18.90 41.93 38.33
C HIS A 506 20.32 42.12 38.88
N ALA A 507 20.46 42.81 40.02
CA ALA A 507 21.74 43.07 40.66
C ALA A 507 22.43 41.79 41.16
N ALA A 508 21.67 40.86 41.72
CA ALA A 508 22.22 39.58 42.19
C ALA A 508 22.71 38.72 41.02
N ILE A 509 21.94 38.68 39.92
CA ILE A 509 22.33 37.95 38.71
C ILE A 509 23.57 38.58 38.05
N GLU A 510 23.66 39.90 37.98
CA GLU A 510 24.82 40.60 37.43
C GLU A 510 26.09 40.33 38.25
N THR A 511 25.97 40.32 39.58
CA THR A 511 27.08 39.97 40.48
C THR A 511 27.54 38.52 40.23
N LEU A 512 26.59 37.58 40.11
CA LEU A 512 26.92 36.19 39.83
C LEU A 512 27.57 36.03 38.44
N GLU A 513 27.06 36.70 37.41
CA GLU A 513 27.63 36.66 36.05
C GLU A 513 29.09 37.12 36.01
N GLN A 514 29.42 38.20 36.73
CA GLN A 514 30.79 38.67 36.91
C GLN A 514 31.67 37.64 37.62
N GLN A 515 31.18 37.04 38.69
CA GLN A 515 31.90 35.98 39.42
C GLN A 515 32.16 34.74 38.55
N LEU A 516 31.17 34.33 37.74
CA LEU A 516 31.30 33.21 36.82
C LEU A 516 32.30 33.51 35.71
N THR A 517 32.28 34.72 35.18
CA THR A 517 33.25 35.17 34.16
C THR A 517 34.67 35.15 34.70
N LEU A 518 34.89 35.63 35.93
CA LEU A 518 36.20 35.57 36.59
C LEU A 518 36.69 34.13 36.81
N LYS A 519 35.77 33.19 37.03
CA LYS A 519 36.06 31.76 37.19
C LYS A 519 36.12 31.00 35.85
N GLY A 520 35.92 31.66 34.70
CA GLY A 520 35.90 31.03 33.38
C GLY A 520 34.72 30.08 33.15
N ILE A 521 33.63 30.22 33.91
CA ILE A 521 32.43 29.38 33.80
C ILE A 521 31.48 29.99 32.78
N LEU A 522 31.08 29.19 31.79
CA LEU A 522 30.11 29.62 30.78
C LEU A 522 28.73 29.87 31.42
N SER A 523 28.19 31.06 31.17
CA SER A 523 26.84 31.44 31.54
C SER A 523 26.19 32.30 30.46
N ARG A 524 24.86 32.30 30.42
CA ARG A 524 24.08 33.06 29.44
C ARG A 524 22.79 33.57 30.06
N ARG A 525 22.55 34.87 29.99
CA ARG A 525 21.30 35.49 30.43
C ARG A 525 20.14 35.03 29.54
N LEU A 526 19.03 34.63 30.17
CA LEU A 526 17.81 34.24 29.46
C LEU A 526 16.97 35.46 29.10
N GLN A 527 16.29 35.40 27.96
CA GLN A 527 15.36 36.45 27.53
C GLN A 527 14.03 36.31 28.29
N THR A 528 14.05 36.70 29.56
CA THR A 528 12.94 36.63 30.51
C THR A 528 12.81 37.95 31.24
N SER A 529 11.60 38.35 31.60
CA SER A 529 11.32 39.63 32.28
C SER A 529 11.32 39.55 33.81
N HIS A 530 11.18 38.36 34.38
CA HIS A 530 11.05 38.12 35.82
C HIS A 530 11.90 36.92 36.25
N ALA A 531 12.19 36.82 37.55
CA ALA A 531 12.85 35.66 38.13
C ALA A 531 11.84 34.55 38.46
N PHE A 532 11.48 33.76 37.47
CA PHE A 532 10.57 32.62 37.66
C PHE A 532 11.19 31.56 38.59
N HIS A 533 10.34 30.75 39.24
CA HIS A 533 10.76 29.68 40.14
C HIS A 533 11.66 30.16 41.28
N SER A 534 11.29 31.31 41.87
CA SER A 534 12.06 32.03 42.89
C SER A 534 11.15 32.65 43.96
N PRO A 535 11.69 33.11 45.11
CA PRO A 535 10.92 33.85 46.10
C PRO A 535 10.17 35.06 45.55
N GLN A 536 10.58 35.62 44.40
CA GLN A 536 9.86 36.73 43.76
C GLN A 536 8.46 36.34 43.25
N MET A 537 8.18 35.05 43.11
CA MET A 537 6.84 34.53 42.76
C MET A 537 5.95 34.32 43.99
N GLU A 538 6.48 34.36 45.21
CA GLU A 538 5.72 34.10 46.45
C GLU A 538 4.44 34.94 46.58
N PRO A 539 4.43 36.26 46.24
CA PRO A 539 3.24 37.09 46.42
C PRO A 539 2.00 36.62 45.66
N ILE A 540 2.18 35.87 44.56
CA ILE A 540 1.07 35.41 43.71
C ILE A 540 0.66 33.95 43.96
N VAL A 541 1.38 33.20 44.81
CA VAL A 541 1.14 31.77 45.02
C VAL A 541 -0.25 31.53 45.61
N ALA A 542 -0.61 32.25 46.67
CA ALA A 542 -1.92 32.11 47.32
C ALA A 542 -3.08 32.45 46.38
N ASP A 543 -2.94 33.56 45.63
CA ASP A 543 -3.93 34.00 44.64
C ASP A 543 -4.11 32.95 43.54
N PHE A 544 -3.02 32.37 43.05
CA PHE A 544 -3.08 31.34 42.03
C PHE A 544 -3.72 30.05 42.55
N ILE A 545 -3.38 29.61 43.78
CA ILE A 545 -4.04 28.45 44.42
C ILE A 545 -5.55 28.66 44.50
N SER A 546 -6.00 29.86 44.88
CA SER A 546 -7.44 30.19 44.92
C SER A 546 -8.13 30.06 43.56
N GLN A 547 -7.41 30.32 42.46
CA GLN A 547 -7.92 30.13 41.11
C GLN A 547 -7.95 28.64 40.71
N VAL A 548 -6.94 27.87 41.10
CA VAL A 548 -6.91 26.41 40.86
C VAL A 548 -8.02 25.71 41.65
N GLN A 549 -8.38 26.18 42.84
CA GLN A 549 -9.51 25.64 43.63
C GLN A 549 -10.87 25.82 42.94
N GLN A 550 -10.99 26.72 41.96
CA GLN A 550 -12.24 26.96 41.23
C GLN A 550 -12.42 25.99 40.05
N VAL A 551 -11.39 25.23 39.68
CA VAL A 551 -11.46 24.26 38.58
C VAL A 551 -11.54 22.83 39.11
N LYS A 552 -12.13 21.94 38.30
CA LYS A 552 -12.23 20.53 38.67
C LYS A 552 -10.97 19.78 38.23
N LEU A 553 -10.10 19.46 39.19
CA LEU A 553 -8.96 18.58 38.94
C LEU A 553 -9.39 17.11 38.97
N SER A 554 -8.89 16.32 38.02
CA SER A 554 -9.14 14.87 37.94
C SER A 554 -7.83 14.07 38.01
N PRO A 555 -7.86 12.79 38.44
CA PRO A 555 -6.70 11.92 38.35
C PRO A 555 -6.20 11.77 36.89
N PRO A 556 -4.88 11.74 36.66
CA PRO A 556 -4.33 11.61 35.31
C PRO A 556 -4.64 10.23 34.71
N LYS A 557 -5.05 10.21 33.44
CA LYS A 557 -5.27 9.01 32.63
C LYS A 557 -4.04 8.59 31.83
N LEU A 558 -3.17 9.55 31.53
CA LEU A 558 -1.87 9.34 30.89
C LEU A 558 -0.76 9.73 31.86
N PRO A 559 0.36 8.96 31.90
CA PRO A 559 1.41 9.23 32.85
C PRO A 559 2.24 10.44 32.40
N PHE A 560 2.54 11.34 33.33
CA PHE A 560 3.46 12.44 33.10
C PHE A 560 4.34 12.72 34.31
N ILE A 561 5.48 13.36 34.06
CA ILE A 561 6.48 13.69 35.08
C ILE A 561 6.16 15.03 35.74
N SER A 562 6.18 15.03 37.06
CA SER A 562 6.05 16.22 37.89
C SER A 562 7.34 17.04 37.86
N ASN A 563 7.22 18.35 37.62
CA ASN A 563 8.37 19.25 37.60
C ASN A 563 8.95 19.50 38.99
N VAL A 564 8.11 19.40 40.03
CA VAL A 564 8.51 19.67 41.41
C VAL A 564 9.32 18.49 41.98
N THR A 565 8.91 17.26 41.67
CA THR A 565 9.53 16.04 42.22
C THR A 565 10.55 15.40 41.29
N GLY A 566 10.50 15.68 39.98
CA GLY A 566 11.37 15.03 39.00
C GLY A 566 11.07 13.54 38.79
N THR A 567 9.87 13.09 39.16
CA THR A 567 9.39 11.71 38.96
C THR A 567 7.91 11.71 38.56
N TRP A 568 7.30 10.54 38.36
CA TRP A 568 5.89 10.41 37.98
C TRP A 568 4.98 11.16 38.95
N ILE A 569 4.09 11.99 38.43
CA ILE A 569 3.08 12.67 39.25
C ILE A 569 2.09 11.65 39.81
N THR A 570 1.76 11.76 41.10
CA THR A 570 0.72 10.91 41.69
C THR A 570 -0.67 11.50 41.45
N PRO A 571 -1.75 10.68 41.49
CA PRO A 571 -3.12 11.20 41.47
C PRO A 571 -3.37 12.26 42.54
N THR A 572 -2.82 12.05 43.75
CA THR A 572 -2.97 13.00 44.86
C THR A 572 -2.30 14.34 44.58
N GLN A 573 -1.09 14.35 44.01
CA GLN A 573 -0.41 15.58 43.61
C GLN A 573 -1.14 16.29 42.47
N ALA A 574 -1.56 15.55 41.44
CA ALA A 574 -2.26 16.10 40.28
C ALA A 574 -3.58 16.78 40.67
N THR A 575 -4.29 16.24 41.66
CA THR A 575 -5.56 16.77 42.16
C THR A 575 -5.44 17.75 43.32
N ASP A 576 -4.22 18.14 43.70
CA ASP A 576 -3.98 19.09 44.79
C ASP A 576 -3.74 20.51 44.23
N PRO A 577 -4.63 21.49 44.49
CA PRO A 577 -4.40 22.88 44.10
C PRO A 577 -3.09 23.47 44.64
N ILE A 578 -2.61 23.01 45.80
CA ILE A 578 -1.37 23.48 46.41
C ILE A 578 -0.16 23.07 45.57
N TYR A 579 -0.17 21.87 44.97
CA TYR A 579 0.88 21.43 44.06
C TYR A 579 1.10 22.43 42.92
N TRP A 580 0.01 22.85 42.28
CA TRP A 580 0.04 23.82 41.16
C TRP A 580 0.52 25.21 41.57
N GLY A 581 0.23 25.63 42.81
CA GLY A 581 0.81 26.84 43.40
C GLY A 581 2.30 26.72 43.69
N GLN A 582 2.74 25.58 44.23
CA GLN A 582 4.15 25.30 44.49
C GLN A 582 4.96 25.21 43.20
N GLN A 583 4.37 24.70 42.13
CA GLN A 583 5.00 24.58 40.81
C GLN A 583 5.51 25.92 40.25
N LEU A 584 4.85 27.03 40.57
CA LEU A 584 5.29 28.39 40.20
C LEU A 584 6.60 28.82 40.89
N ARG A 585 6.85 28.26 42.06
CA ARG A 585 7.85 28.71 43.02
C ARG A 585 9.04 27.77 43.09
N GLN A 586 8.82 26.48 42.95
CA GLN A 586 9.82 25.43 43.15
C GLN A 586 10.72 25.24 41.92
N THR A 587 11.89 24.66 42.14
CA THR A 587 12.84 24.33 41.07
C THR A 587 12.23 23.33 40.09
N VAL A 588 12.35 23.57 38.78
CA VAL A 588 11.98 22.61 37.73
C VAL A 588 13.05 21.51 37.63
N GLN A 589 12.70 20.30 38.08
CA GLN A 589 13.55 19.10 38.09
C GLN A 589 13.52 18.34 36.75
N PHE A 590 13.77 19.03 35.63
CA PHE A 590 13.64 18.43 34.29
C PHE A 590 14.66 17.31 34.05
N ALA A 591 15.91 17.45 34.47
CA ALA A 591 16.95 16.43 34.30
C ALA A 591 16.58 15.11 35.01
N SER A 592 16.20 15.18 36.29
CA SER A 592 15.73 14.01 37.05
C SER A 592 14.44 13.41 36.47
N GLY A 593 13.57 14.28 35.97
CA GLY A 593 12.37 13.87 35.25
C GLY A 593 12.66 13.09 33.98
N LEU A 594 13.64 13.55 33.20
CA LEU A 594 14.12 12.85 32.02
C LEU A 594 14.76 11.52 32.40
N ASP A 595 15.60 11.47 33.43
CA ASP A 595 16.17 10.20 33.94
C ASP A 595 15.09 9.19 34.31
N THR A 596 13.97 9.66 34.89
CA THR A 596 12.81 8.81 35.20
C THR A 596 12.14 8.28 33.92
N LEU A 597 11.95 9.13 32.89
CA LEU A 597 11.41 8.66 31.60
C LEU A 597 12.30 7.61 30.95
N LEU A 598 13.62 7.81 31.01
CA LEU A 598 14.62 6.95 30.40
C LEU A 598 14.73 5.55 31.05
N GLN A 599 14.09 5.34 32.20
CA GLN A 599 13.93 4.00 32.77
C GLN A 599 12.99 3.12 31.93
N LYS A 600 12.14 3.72 31.08
CA LYS A 600 11.30 2.98 30.14
C LYS A 600 12.13 2.46 28.97
N PRO A 601 12.16 1.14 28.68
CA PRO A 601 12.91 0.60 27.57
C PRO A 601 12.27 1.00 26.22
N ASN A 602 13.07 1.05 25.16
CA ASN A 602 12.62 1.29 23.78
C ASN A 602 11.77 2.56 23.63
N LEU A 603 12.32 3.70 24.09
CA LEU A 603 11.63 5.00 24.11
C LEU A 603 12.13 5.90 22.98
N ILE A 604 11.23 6.66 22.38
CA ILE A 604 11.52 7.81 21.51
C ILE A 604 11.06 9.08 22.22
N LEU A 605 11.88 10.13 22.16
CA LEU A 605 11.54 11.44 22.69
C LEU A 605 11.09 12.34 21.53
N LEU A 606 9.87 12.88 21.62
CA LEU A 606 9.32 13.81 20.65
C LEU A 606 9.02 15.15 21.32
N GLU A 607 9.75 16.21 20.95
CA GLU A 607 9.44 17.57 21.38
C GLU A 607 8.23 18.11 20.61
N VAL A 608 7.16 18.38 21.36
CA VAL A 608 5.86 18.84 20.88
C VAL A 608 5.68 20.30 21.29
N GLY A 609 6.33 21.19 20.54
CA GLY A 609 6.29 22.63 20.80
C GLY A 609 7.20 23.43 19.88
N ALA A 610 7.46 24.68 20.25
CA ALA A 610 8.30 25.57 19.47
C ALA A 610 9.79 25.18 19.55
N GLY A 611 10.41 24.93 18.39
CA GLY A 611 11.85 24.70 18.28
C GLY A 611 12.30 23.32 18.76
N ARG A 612 13.48 23.28 19.38
CA ARG A 612 14.22 22.04 19.72
C ARG A 612 14.98 22.12 21.06
N THR A 613 14.47 22.93 21.99
CA THR A 613 15.16 23.25 23.23
C THR A 613 15.28 22.02 24.13
N LEU A 614 14.16 21.32 24.34
CA LEU A 614 14.17 20.12 25.19
C LEU A 614 14.92 18.97 24.53
N SER A 615 14.89 18.87 23.21
CA SER A 615 15.68 17.94 22.41
C SER A 615 17.18 18.17 22.64
N THR A 616 17.60 19.42 22.76
CA THR A 616 18.99 19.79 23.05
C THR A 616 19.38 19.39 24.48
N PHE A 617 18.48 19.58 25.46
CA PHE A 617 18.71 19.13 26.83
C PHE A 617 18.81 17.61 26.90
N ALA A 618 17.90 16.89 26.25
CA ALA A 618 17.88 15.44 26.23
C ALA A 618 19.16 14.85 25.62
N LYS A 619 19.68 15.44 24.53
CA LYS A 619 20.96 15.03 23.92
C LYS A 619 22.18 15.20 24.84
N GLN A 620 22.13 16.11 25.81
CA GLN A 620 23.20 16.27 26.81
C GLN A 620 23.16 15.19 27.90
N THR A 621 21.99 14.58 28.12
CA THR A 621 21.79 13.49 29.08
C THR A 621 22.04 12.12 28.43
N ILE A 622 21.50 11.89 27.23
CA ILE A 622 21.59 10.61 26.54
C ILE A 622 21.75 10.79 25.02
N ALA A 623 22.77 10.16 24.45
CA ALA A 623 23.07 10.23 23.01
C ALA A 623 22.53 9.04 22.21
N SER A 624 22.16 7.93 22.87
CA SER A 624 21.83 6.65 22.22
C SER A 624 20.37 6.49 21.82
N ILE A 625 19.50 7.45 22.15
CA ILE A 625 18.05 7.35 21.96
C ILE A 625 17.60 8.30 20.83
N PRO A 626 16.63 7.92 19.98
CA PRO A 626 16.06 8.81 18.98
C PRO A 626 15.32 9.99 19.64
N ILE A 627 15.68 11.21 19.20
CA ILE A 627 15.10 12.47 19.70
C ILE A 627 14.69 13.31 18.50
N PHE A 628 13.39 13.61 18.41
CA PHE A 628 12.79 14.37 17.31
C PHE A 628 12.04 15.61 17.83
N HIS A 629 11.67 16.50 16.92
CA HIS A 629 10.98 17.75 17.23
C HIS A 629 9.95 18.05 16.15
N SER A 630 8.88 18.76 16.54
CA SER A 630 7.72 18.98 15.67
C SER A 630 7.90 20.15 14.71
N LEU A 631 8.53 21.24 15.18
CA LEU A 631 8.67 22.50 14.44
C LEU A 631 10.14 22.87 14.29
N ARG A 632 10.45 23.71 13.31
CA ARG A 632 11.81 24.20 13.11
C ARG A 632 12.29 25.06 14.28
N HIS A 633 13.60 25.09 14.48
CA HIS A 633 14.25 26.17 15.23
C HIS A 633 14.32 27.45 14.37
N PRO A 634 14.23 28.66 14.94
CA PRO A 634 14.25 29.93 14.18
C PRO A 634 15.45 30.16 13.25
N GLN A 635 16.53 29.41 13.43
CA GLN A 635 17.75 29.50 12.64
C GLN A 635 17.77 28.50 11.47
N GLU A 636 16.83 27.57 11.43
CA GLU A 636 16.69 26.58 10.37
C GLU A 636 15.89 27.16 9.20
N GLN A 637 16.39 26.93 7.99
CA GLN A 637 15.72 27.38 6.76
C GLN A 637 14.63 26.43 6.29
N THR A 638 14.69 25.17 6.76
CA THR A 638 13.69 24.15 6.44
C THR A 638 12.31 24.55 6.99
N PRO A 639 11.25 24.52 6.16
CA PRO A 639 9.89 24.83 6.61
C PRO A 639 9.37 23.85 7.67
N ASP A 640 8.37 24.28 8.44
CA ASP A 640 7.79 23.49 9.53
C ASP A 640 7.18 22.19 9.00
N ARG A 641 6.48 22.24 7.86
CA ARG A 641 5.90 21.04 7.23
C ARG A 641 6.97 20.01 6.91
N ALA A 642 8.11 20.43 6.35
CA ALA A 642 9.18 19.51 5.99
C ALA A 642 9.84 18.87 7.23
N ILE A 643 10.05 19.64 8.31
CA ILE A 643 10.54 19.10 9.59
C ILE A 643 9.54 18.08 10.15
N MET A 644 8.25 18.42 10.14
CA MET A 644 7.20 17.56 10.68
C MET A 644 7.07 16.25 9.90
N LEU A 645 7.09 16.29 8.55
CA LEU A 645 7.10 15.10 7.70
C LEU A 645 8.35 14.26 7.88
N ASN A 646 9.52 14.89 8.03
CA ASN A 646 10.76 14.18 8.33
C ASN A 646 10.68 13.48 9.69
N THR A 647 10.12 14.13 10.71
CA THR A 647 9.88 13.52 12.01
C THR A 647 8.91 12.35 11.90
N LEU A 648 7.78 12.51 11.19
CA LEU A 648 6.81 11.43 10.96
C LEU A 648 7.43 10.23 10.22
N GLY A 649 8.22 10.50 9.18
CA GLY A 649 8.99 9.49 8.45
C GLY A 649 9.96 8.74 9.36
N ASN A 650 10.69 9.44 10.23
CA ASN A 650 11.62 8.81 11.17
C ASN A 650 10.89 7.98 12.25
N LEU A 651 9.72 8.42 12.72
CA LEU A 651 8.88 7.59 13.61
C LEU A 651 8.47 6.29 12.90
N TRP A 652 8.03 6.39 11.64
CA TRP A 652 7.71 5.21 10.84
C TRP A 652 8.91 4.30 10.58
N LEU A 653 10.11 4.85 10.32
CA LEU A 653 11.35 4.07 10.22
C LEU A 653 11.69 3.34 11.53
N ALA A 654 11.37 3.94 12.67
CA ALA A 654 11.57 3.32 13.97
C ALA A 654 10.52 2.24 14.32
N GLY A 655 9.54 2.01 13.45
CA GLY A 655 8.49 0.99 13.65
C GLY A 655 7.22 1.52 14.32
N VAL A 656 7.08 2.84 14.50
CA VAL A 656 5.83 3.44 14.99
C VAL A 656 4.73 3.28 13.94
N GLU A 657 3.54 2.86 14.38
CA GLU A 657 2.37 2.80 13.51
C GLU A 657 1.82 4.21 13.26
N VAL A 658 1.55 4.51 12.00
CA VAL A 658 0.98 5.79 11.56
C VAL A 658 -0.40 5.54 10.95
N ASP A 659 -1.38 6.33 11.35
CA ASP A 659 -2.68 6.36 10.68
C ASP A 659 -2.61 7.23 9.41
N TRP A 660 -2.20 6.62 8.31
CA TRP A 660 -2.15 7.28 7.01
C TRP A 660 -3.53 7.72 6.50
N LYS A 661 -4.62 7.06 6.94
CA LYS A 661 -5.99 7.49 6.57
C LYS A 661 -6.36 8.78 7.30
N GLY A 662 -6.00 8.87 8.59
CA GLY A 662 -6.10 10.10 9.37
C GLY A 662 -5.26 11.24 8.78
N PHE A 663 -4.02 10.95 8.37
CA PHE A 663 -3.12 11.90 7.71
C PHE A 663 -3.72 12.51 6.43
N HIS A 664 -4.40 11.69 5.60
CA HIS A 664 -5.06 12.15 4.36
C HIS A 664 -6.52 12.56 4.53
N ALA A 665 -7.06 12.64 5.75
CA ALA A 665 -8.51 12.81 5.97
C ALA A 665 -9.07 14.13 5.41
N THR A 666 -8.23 15.15 5.29
CA THR A 666 -8.60 16.50 4.80
C THR A 666 -8.34 16.67 3.30
N GLU A 667 -7.71 15.69 2.66
CA GLU A 667 -7.32 15.75 1.26
C GLU A 667 -8.07 14.71 0.43
N LYS A 668 -8.27 15.03 -0.86
CA LYS A 668 -8.77 14.06 -1.83
C LYS A 668 -7.66 13.74 -2.82
N ARG A 669 -6.99 12.61 -2.60
CA ARG A 669 -5.90 12.10 -3.43
C ARG A 669 -6.37 10.93 -4.28
N GLN A 670 -5.56 10.55 -5.26
CA GLN A 670 -5.85 9.40 -6.12
C GLN A 670 -4.70 8.41 -6.05
N ARG A 671 -5.03 7.12 -6.06
CA ARG A 671 -4.01 6.09 -6.29
C ARG A 671 -3.54 6.15 -7.73
N VAL A 672 -2.23 6.18 -7.93
CA VAL A 672 -1.61 6.15 -9.26
C VAL A 672 -0.87 4.83 -9.48
N PRO A 673 -0.74 4.33 -10.73
CA PRO A 673 0.10 3.18 -11.01
C PRO A 673 1.55 3.52 -10.66
N LEU A 674 2.17 2.71 -9.82
CA LEU A 674 3.57 2.77 -9.46
C LEU A 674 4.18 1.37 -9.65
N PRO A 675 5.51 1.25 -9.78
CA PRO A 675 6.17 -0.04 -9.84
C PRO A 675 5.69 -1.00 -8.74
N THR A 676 5.56 -2.27 -9.11
CA THR A 676 5.14 -3.33 -8.19
C THR A 676 6.32 -3.84 -7.36
N TYR A 677 6.03 -4.72 -6.40
CA TYR A 677 7.05 -5.34 -5.58
C TYR A 677 8.11 -6.07 -6.45
N PRO A 678 9.41 -5.81 -6.24
CA PRO A 678 10.47 -6.49 -6.99
C PRO A 678 10.71 -7.87 -6.39
N PHE A 679 10.00 -8.88 -6.90
CA PHE A 679 10.18 -10.26 -6.47
C PHE A 679 11.59 -10.77 -6.80
N GLU A 680 12.25 -11.32 -5.80
CA GLU A 680 13.57 -11.94 -5.93
C GLU A 680 13.40 -13.38 -6.39
N HIS A 681 13.31 -13.56 -7.71
CA HIS A 681 13.00 -14.86 -8.31
C HIS A 681 14.12 -15.88 -8.08
N GLN A 682 13.72 -17.08 -7.67
CA GLN A 682 14.57 -18.27 -7.66
C GLN A 682 13.98 -19.30 -8.63
N ARG A 683 14.85 -20.08 -9.29
CA ARG A 683 14.41 -21.14 -10.21
C ARG A 683 13.91 -22.33 -9.39
N TYR A 684 12.63 -22.65 -9.57
CA TYR A 684 12.03 -23.90 -9.09
C TYR A 684 11.49 -24.66 -10.31
N TRP A 685 12.10 -25.79 -10.64
CA TRP A 685 11.69 -26.63 -11.77
C TRP A 685 11.91 -28.10 -11.44
N VAL A 686 10.95 -28.95 -11.80
CA VAL A 686 11.11 -30.41 -11.72
C VAL A 686 11.54 -30.88 -13.10
N ASP A 687 12.81 -31.26 -13.25
CA ASP A 687 13.30 -31.81 -14.51
C ASP A 687 12.62 -33.16 -14.74
N LEU A 688 11.81 -33.24 -15.80
CA LEU A 688 11.31 -34.51 -16.31
C LEU A 688 12.51 -35.24 -16.90
N HIS A 689 13.15 -36.10 -16.13
CA HIS A 689 14.10 -37.05 -16.70
C HIS A 689 13.37 -37.82 -17.79
N PRO A 690 13.92 -37.91 -19.02
CA PRO A 690 13.38 -38.83 -20.00
C PRO A 690 13.52 -40.21 -19.38
N SER A 691 12.41 -40.76 -18.91
CA SER A 691 12.30 -42.18 -18.68
C SER A 691 12.87 -42.83 -19.93
N ASN A 692 13.87 -43.70 -19.81
CA ASN A 692 14.31 -44.63 -20.85
C ASN A 692 13.17 -45.63 -21.15
N VAL A 693 11.95 -45.12 -21.39
CA VAL A 693 10.92 -45.84 -22.12
C VAL A 693 11.44 -45.80 -23.55
N PRO A 694 11.91 -46.94 -24.10
CA PRO A 694 12.32 -46.96 -25.49
C PRO A 694 11.14 -46.42 -26.30
N LEU A 695 11.43 -45.48 -27.21
CA LEU A 695 10.49 -45.03 -28.23
C LEU A 695 9.71 -46.27 -28.70
N PRO A 696 8.36 -46.26 -28.67
CA PRO A 696 7.61 -47.35 -29.26
C PRO A 696 8.17 -47.56 -30.66
N GLN A 697 8.66 -48.76 -30.95
CA GLN A 697 8.98 -49.12 -32.33
C GLN A 697 7.76 -48.75 -33.18
N PRO A 698 7.94 -48.15 -34.37
CA PRO A 698 6.83 -47.75 -35.20
C PRO A 698 5.87 -48.92 -35.31
N THR A 699 4.68 -48.73 -34.75
CA THR A 699 3.62 -49.74 -34.86
C THR A 699 3.38 -49.88 -36.36
N PRO A 700 3.42 -51.09 -36.95
CA PRO A 700 3.17 -51.26 -38.37
C PRO A 700 1.84 -50.57 -38.68
N GLU A 701 1.82 -49.73 -39.72
CA GLU A 701 0.63 -48.99 -40.13
C GLU A 701 -0.57 -49.94 -40.18
N LEU A 702 -1.54 -49.74 -39.29
CA LEU A 702 -2.76 -50.51 -39.28
C LEU A 702 -3.62 -50.04 -40.45
N HIS A 703 -3.41 -50.66 -41.60
CA HIS A 703 -4.30 -50.48 -42.74
C HIS A 703 -5.61 -51.21 -42.48
N LYS A 704 -6.73 -50.53 -42.78
CA LYS A 704 -8.06 -51.14 -42.80
C LYS A 704 -8.05 -52.26 -43.86
N HIS A 705 -8.19 -53.52 -43.44
CA HIS A 705 -8.36 -54.64 -44.37
C HIS A 705 -9.59 -54.37 -45.24
N SER A 706 -9.40 -54.27 -46.56
CA SER A 706 -10.44 -53.91 -47.52
C SER A 706 -11.52 -54.99 -47.69
N ASP A 707 -11.19 -56.24 -47.33
CA ASP A 707 -12.09 -57.38 -47.39
C ASP A 707 -12.75 -57.66 -46.03
N ILE A 708 -14.05 -57.40 -45.93
CA ILE A 708 -14.89 -57.60 -44.74
C ILE A 708 -14.91 -59.07 -44.29
N ALA A 709 -14.68 -60.04 -45.19
CA ALA A 709 -14.67 -61.45 -44.82
C ALA A 709 -13.53 -61.81 -43.84
N GLN A 710 -12.47 -61.01 -43.80
CA GLN A 710 -11.33 -61.20 -42.91
C GLN A 710 -11.51 -60.53 -41.55
N TRP A 711 -12.62 -59.82 -41.33
CA TRP A 711 -12.88 -59.09 -40.08
C TRP A 711 -13.45 -59.98 -38.98
N PHE A 712 -13.90 -61.19 -39.35
CA PHE A 712 -14.51 -62.13 -38.45
C PHE A 712 -13.63 -63.37 -38.33
N TYR A 713 -13.37 -63.81 -37.11
CA TYR A 713 -12.82 -65.14 -36.84
C TYR A 713 -13.83 -65.94 -36.03
N VAL A 714 -13.84 -67.25 -36.28
CA VAL A 714 -14.58 -68.21 -35.46
C VAL A 714 -13.55 -69.05 -34.71
N PRO A 715 -13.48 -68.96 -33.36
CA PRO A 715 -12.54 -69.77 -32.61
C PRO A 715 -12.93 -71.25 -32.75
N SER A 716 -11.96 -72.09 -33.13
CA SER A 716 -12.12 -73.55 -33.15
C SER A 716 -10.99 -74.20 -32.37
N TRP A 717 -11.32 -75.23 -31.60
CA TRP A 717 -10.36 -75.93 -30.76
C TRP A 717 -9.84 -77.17 -31.48
N LYS A 718 -8.52 -77.23 -31.70
CA LYS A 718 -7.83 -78.40 -32.24
C LYS A 718 -7.08 -79.09 -31.11
N ARG A 719 -7.44 -80.35 -30.83
CA ARG A 719 -6.74 -81.16 -29.82
C ARG A 719 -5.31 -81.45 -30.30
N LEU A 720 -4.32 -81.04 -29.50
CA LEU A 720 -2.91 -81.35 -29.73
C LEU A 720 -2.44 -82.41 -28.72
N PRO A 721 -1.49 -83.28 -29.08
CA PRO A 721 -0.83 -84.15 -28.12
C PRO A 721 -0.02 -83.29 -27.13
N LEU A 722 -0.04 -83.66 -25.85
CA LEU A 722 0.79 -83.03 -24.83
C LEU A 722 2.26 -83.25 -25.18
N SER A 723 2.94 -82.20 -25.66
CA SER A 723 4.39 -82.18 -25.72
C SER A 723 4.93 -82.01 -24.30
N SER A 724 5.85 -82.89 -23.90
CA SER A 724 6.64 -82.71 -22.70
C SER A 724 7.49 -81.45 -22.86
N ILE A 725 7.05 -80.35 -22.26
CA ILE A 725 7.88 -79.14 -22.18
C ILE A 725 9.01 -79.48 -21.22
N ALA A 726 10.19 -79.75 -21.79
CA ALA A 726 11.43 -79.84 -21.06
C ALA A 726 11.70 -78.50 -20.37
N ASP A 727 12.11 -78.60 -19.10
CA ASP A 727 12.63 -77.55 -18.26
C ASP A 727 13.70 -76.73 -18.97
N GLU A 728 13.49 -75.41 -18.98
CA GLU A 728 14.39 -74.28 -19.25
C GLU A 728 13.66 -73.21 -20.06
N ARG A 729 12.67 -72.58 -19.42
CA ARG A 729 12.21 -71.26 -19.87
C ARG A 729 12.86 -70.22 -18.97
N SER A 730 13.54 -69.26 -19.59
CA SER A 730 13.95 -68.02 -18.94
C SER A 730 12.76 -67.42 -18.17
N PRO A 731 13.00 -66.71 -17.05
CA PRO A 731 11.92 -66.15 -16.25
C PRO A 731 11.01 -65.28 -17.12
N GLN A 732 9.74 -65.68 -17.25
CA GLN A 732 8.72 -64.95 -17.99
C GLN A 732 7.65 -64.44 -17.03
N CYS A 733 6.96 -63.39 -17.47
CA CYS A 733 5.79 -62.85 -16.80
C CYS A 733 4.52 -63.46 -17.41
N TRP A 734 3.69 -64.06 -16.56
CA TRP A 734 2.45 -64.72 -16.93
C TRP A 734 1.27 -63.97 -16.34
N LEU A 735 0.31 -63.59 -17.18
CA LEU A 735 -0.97 -63.07 -16.73
C LEU A 735 -2.03 -64.18 -16.83
N ILE A 736 -2.62 -64.54 -15.70
CA ILE A 736 -3.62 -65.61 -15.63
C ILE A 736 -4.95 -65.02 -15.17
N PHE A 737 -5.97 -65.11 -16.02
CA PHE A 737 -7.34 -64.81 -15.64
C PHE A 737 -7.93 -66.03 -14.94
N THR A 738 -8.08 -65.95 -13.62
CA THR A 738 -8.45 -67.08 -12.77
C THR A 738 -9.95 -67.10 -12.49
N GLU A 739 -10.56 -68.27 -12.62
CA GLU A 739 -11.92 -68.55 -12.13
C GLU A 739 -11.91 -68.75 -10.60
N LEU A 740 -13.04 -68.47 -9.93
CA LEU A 740 -13.11 -68.36 -8.46
C LEU A 740 -12.70 -69.62 -7.69
N GLN A 741 -12.77 -70.83 -8.26
CA GLN A 741 -12.18 -72.06 -7.71
C GLN A 741 -11.85 -73.05 -8.84
N GLY A 742 -10.59 -73.12 -9.29
CA GLY A 742 -10.20 -74.03 -10.38
C GLY A 742 -8.72 -74.02 -10.80
N ILE A 743 -8.46 -74.74 -11.91
CA ILE A 743 -7.15 -75.07 -12.51
C ILE A 743 -6.20 -73.87 -12.62
N GLY A 744 -6.72 -72.66 -12.85
CA GLY A 744 -5.92 -71.43 -12.96
C GLY A 744 -5.08 -71.13 -11.72
N GLN A 745 -5.58 -71.44 -10.52
CA GLN A 745 -4.85 -71.21 -9.27
C GLN A 745 -3.74 -72.25 -9.06
N ALA A 746 -4.00 -73.52 -9.41
CA ALA A 746 -2.99 -74.58 -9.38
C ALA A 746 -1.88 -74.35 -10.42
N LEU A 747 -2.24 -73.84 -11.60
CA LEU A 747 -1.29 -73.46 -12.65
C LEU A 747 -0.43 -72.26 -12.21
N ALA A 748 -1.03 -71.23 -11.61
CA ALA A 748 -0.31 -70.09 -11.05
C ALA A 748 0.73 -70.54 -10.01
N GLN A 749 0.34 -71.40 -9.06
CA GLN A 749 1.25 -71.96 -8.06
C GLN A 749 2.38 -72.78 -8.69
N ARG A 750 2.06 -73.62 -9.68
CA ARG A 750 3.08 -74.44 -10.35
C ARG A 750 4.09 -73.58 -11.13
N LEU A 751 3.62 -72.51 -11.79
CA LEU A 751 4.48 -71.57 -12.51
C LEU A 751 5.36 -70.76 -11.55
N GLN A 752 4.83 -70.35 -10.40
CA GLN A 752 5.62 -69.68 -9.35
C GLN A 752 6.69 -70.61 -8.77
N GLN A 753 6.39 -71.90 -8.56
CA GLN A 753 7.40 -72.91 -8.15
C GLN A 753 8.51 -73.12 -9.18
N LEU A 754 8.24 -72.81 -10.46
CA LEU A 754 9.20 -72.85 -11.56
C LEU A 754 9.87 -71.47 -11.78
N ASN A 755 9.91 -70.60 -10.76
CA ASN A 755 10.50 -69.26 -10.78
C ASN A 755 9.96 -68.33 -11.88
N GLN A 756 8.69 -68.50 -12.28
CA GLN A 756 8.03 -67.56 -13.19
C GLN A 756 7.35 -66.43 -12.40
N THR A 757 7.31 -65.23 -12.96
CA THR A 757 6.51 -64.14 -12.41
C THR A 757 5.07 -64.34 -12.84
N VAL A 758 4.13 -64.42 -11.90
CA VAL A 758 2.72 -64.68 -12.21
C VAL A 758 1.83 -63.58 -11.61
N MET A 759 1.08 -62.91 -12.47
CA MET A 759 0.02 -61.98 -12.11
C MET A 759 -1.33 -62.68 -12.33
N THR A 760 -2.21 -62.63 -11.33
CA THR A 760 -3.55 -63.23 -11.43
C THR A 760 -4.62 -62.15 -11.45
N VAL A 761 -5.62 -62.34 -12.30
CA VAL A 761 -6.80 -61.47 -12.39
C VAL A 761 -8.02 -62.33 -12.14
N SER A 762 -8.71 -62.08 -11.04
CA SER A 762 -10.00 -62.69 -10.72
C SER A 762 -11.13 -61.71 -11.01
N GLN A 763 -12.32 -62.24 -11.29
CA GLN A 763 -13.51 -61.43 -11.47
C GLN A 763 -13.89 -60.74 -10.14
N GLY A 764 -14.22 -59.46 -10.22
CA GLY A 764 -14.72 -58.66 -9.10
C GLY A 764 -15.44 -57.40 -9.59
N ASP A 765 -16.15 -56.73 -8.69
CA ASP A 765 -17.10 -55.66 -9.04
C ASP A 765 -16.41 -54.30 -9.31
N ARG A 766 -15.08 -54.25 -9.12
CA ARG A 766 -14.22 -53.08 -9.35
C ARG A 766 -12.77 -53.52 -9.61
N PHE A 767 -12.01 -52.71 -10.34
CA PHE A 767 -10.57 -52.92 -10.47
C PHE A 767 -9.84 -52.40 -9.22
N SER A 768 -9.13 -53.28 -8.52
CA SER A 768 -8.27 -52.92 -7.40
C SER A 768 -7.09 -53.89 -7.31
N GLN A 769 -5.89 -53.36 -7.08
CA GLN A 769 -4.70 -54.19 -6.85
C GLN A 769 -4.82 -54.85 -5.47
N ILE A 770 -4.92 -56.18 -5.44
CA ILE A 770 -4.85 -56.96 -4.21
C ILE A 770 -3.37 -57.09 -3.87
N ILE A 771 -2.92 -56.44 -2.79
CA ILE A 771 -1.51 -56.36 -2.39
C ILE A 771 -0.93 -57.77 -2.27
N SER A 772 0.01 -58.14 -3.14
CA SER A 772 0.84 -59.33 -2.97
C SER A 772 2.07 -58.93 -2.16
N THR A 773 2.19 -59.42 -0.92
CA THR A 773 3.45 -59.45 -0.17
C THR A 773 4.49 -60.21 -0.98
N ILE A 774 5.43 -59.49 -1.58
CA ILE A 774 6.73 -60.00 -1.99
C ILE A 774 7.75 -59.17 -1.23
N ARG A 775 8.39 -59.80 -0.25
CA ARG A 775 9.69 -59.39 0.30
C ARG A 775 10.78 -60.02 -0.54
#